data_AF-A0A9R1JBA1-F1
#
_entry.id   AF-A0A9R1JBA1-F1
#
_cell.length_a   1.000
_cell.length_b   1.000
_cell.length_c   1.000
_cell.angle_alpha   90.00
_cell.angle_beta   90.00
_cell.angle_gamma   90.00
#
_symmetry.space_group_name_H-M   'P 1'
#
loop_
_entity.id
_entity.type
_entity.pdbx_description
1 polymer ?
#
loop_
_entity_poly.entity_id
_entity_poly.type
_entity_poly.pdbx_seq_one_letter_code
_entity_poly.pdbx_strand_id
1 'polypeptide(L)'
;MAIYFGPSPSPHGWMLPSLSTPQIPQPRRQGQHGRLQTSALKKGSFRHDIHYWLGKDTSQDEAGTAAILTVELDAALGGRAVQYRELQGNETEKLLSYFRPCIMPQPGGIASGFNHVEVNEQEHVTRLYVCRGKHVVHVKEVPFARSSLNHDDIFILDTKSKIFQFNGSNSCIQERAKALEVVQYIKDTFHEGKCEVAAVEDGKLMADAEAGEFWALFGGFAPLPRKIRSEETGEDMEAAAKLLCFNQGQLEPISFESLTHDLLETNKCYLLDCGGEMYVWMGRSTSLQQRKGASEAAEKLLTDDSRTKSHVMKMIEGYETVAFKSKFNEWPPTPDLKLSSEDGRGKVAALLKNQGLDVKGLMKSAPETEEPEPYIDCTGNLQVWRVNGNAKTLLASAEQSKFYTGDCYIFQYTYTGEDKEECLIGTWFGNKSVEEERASAIKLASKMVQAAKFQATMARLYEGKEPIQFFVIFQSLQVFKGGLSSGYKNFIAESGLDDDSYSEAGLALFRIQGSGSENMQAIQVDAVASSLNSSYCYILHDGNSVFTWIGNLTTSLDHELVERQLDAIKSDLPSRSLKEGRETDKFWELLGDKLKYSNKKIEREQESDPHLFSCILSKDGNLKVKEIHHFTQDDLMAEDVFVLDCHSYIFVWVGQEVDAKVKTQAMDIGEKFLVRDFLMKNLSRETTIFTVSEGSEPQIFTRFFTWDSAKSLMHGSSYQRRLAILKGGAAKLLDKPKRRTPAVSGRSAAQDKAQRSRSMSTSPECHRIRGRSPAFAALTSAFEKPSTRNLSTPPPAVKKLFPKSTGPDTSKEAAISELTSSLEGPLKRTIPKSVKAGQEAGKAIQEEDGAGDDEPEDDEGRTVFPYERLVTTSEDPAPDIDITQREIYLSAAEFREKIGMKRTAFYKLPKWKQNKLKSAVQLF
;
A
#
# COMPACT_ATOMS: atom_id res chain seq x y z
N MET A 1 2.41 -18.67 -4.76
CA MET A 1 2.34 -19.96 -5.49
C MET A 1 3.04 -21.02 -4.65
N ALA A 2 2.34 -22.04 -4.16
CA ALA A 2 2.98 -23.13 -3.41
C ALA A 2 3.45 -24.22 -4.37
N ILE A 3 4.66 -24.72 -4.17
CA ILE A 3 5.28 -25.79 -4.96
C ILE A 3 5.61 -26.91 -3.98
N TYR A 4 4.88 -28.02 -4.10
CA TYR A 4 5.10 -29.20 -3.28
C TYR A 4 6.28 -29.98 -3.85
N PHE A 5 7.26 -30.28 -3.01
CA PHE A 5 8.38 -31.16 -3.36
C PHE A 5 8.20 -32.49 -2.60
N GLY A 6 8.23 -33.59 -3.33
CA GLY A 6 8.14 -34.93 -2.78
C GLY A 6 8.62 -35.95 -3.81
N PRO A 7 9.48 -36.91 -3.44
CA PRO A 7 10.03 -37.89 -4.37
C PRO A 7 8.96 -38.91 -4.77
N SER A 8 8.62 -38.98 -6.06
CA SER A 8 7.76 -40.01 -6.65
C SER A 8 8.51 -40.73 -7.77
N PRO A 9 8.68 -42.06 -7.72
CA PRO A 9 9.27 -42.84 -8.81
C PRO A 9 8.21 -43.12 -9.90
N SER A 10 7.75 -42.07 -10.60
CA SER A 10 6.88 -42.20 -11.77
C SER A 10 7.15 -41.11 -12.81
N PRO A 11 6.98 -41.36 -14.14
CA PRO A 11 7.72 -40.60 -15.14
C PRO A 11 7.09 -39.25 -15.57
N HIS A 12 5.96 -38.83 -14.98
CA HIS A 12 5.09 -37.80 -15.57
C HIS A 12 4.51 -36.82 -14.54
N GLY A 13 4.65 -35.51 -14.82
CA GLY A 13 3.69 -34.49 -14.38
C GLY A 13 4.09 -33.66 -13.15
N TRP A 14 4.77 -32.54 -13.38
CA TRP A 14 4.65 -31.37 -12.49
C TRP A 14 3.23 -30.79 -12.62
N MET A 15 2.56 -30.45 -11.51
CA MET A 15 1.21 -29.87 -11.55
C MET A 15 1.15 -28.54 -10.79
N LEU A 16 0.67 -27.49 -11.46
CA LEU A 16 0.57 -26.13 -10.93
C LEU A 16 -0.91 -25.70 -10.83
N PRO A 17 -1.40 -25.25 -9.67
CA PRO A 17 -2.74 -24.69 -9.54
C PRO A 17 -2.89 -23.37 -10.32
N SER A 18 -4.09 -23.11 -10.86
CA SER A 18 -4.40 -21.94 -11.69
C SER A 18 -4.39 -20.61 -10.92
N LEU A 19 -3.94 -19.55 -11.60
CA LEU A 19 -3.91 -18.17 -11.09
C LEU A 19 -5.32 -17.52 -11.07
N SER A 20 -6.11 -17.74 -10.01
CA SER A 20 -7.29 -16.92 -9.72
C SER A 20 -7.79 -17.03 -8.28
N THR A 21 -8.21 -15.90 -7.70
CA THR A 21 -8.89 -15.69 -6.40
C THR A 21 -8.12 -16.06 -5.10
N PRO A 22 -8.36 -15.34 -3.99
CA PRO A 22 -7.77 -15.66 -2.68
C PRO A 22 -8.49 -16.87 -2.07
N GLN A 23 -7.84 -18.03 -2.06
CA GLN A 23 -8.34 -19.20 -1.33
C GLN A 23 -8.17 -19.01 0.19
N ILE A 24 -9.25 -19.27 0.94
CA ILE A 24 -9.25 -19.39 2.40
C ILE A 24 -8.18 -20.42 2.81
N PRO A 25 -7.40 -20.21 3.90
CA PRO A 25 -6.35 -21.15 4.28
C PRO A 25 -6.92 -22.54 4.60
N GLN A 26 -6.62 -23.53 3.76
CA GLN A 26 -6.88 -24.93 4.11
C GLN A 26 -5.89 -25.40 5.18
N PRO A 27 -6.31 -26.27 6.13
CA PRO A 27 -5.42 -26.88 7.11
C PRO A 27 -4.32 -27.69 6.40
N ARG A 28 -3.08 -27.61 6.91
CA ARG A 28 -1.88 -28.02 6.17
C ARG A 28 -1.19 -29.24 6.75
N ARG A 29 -0.68 -30.07 5.83
CA ARG A 29 0.08 -31.30 6.09
C ARG A 29 1.48 -30.97 6.63
N GLN A 30 2.07 -31.88 7.39
CA GLN A 30 3.53 -31.93 7.55
C GLN A 30 4.20 -32.55 6.32
N GLY A 31 5.43 -32.11 6.01
CA GLY A 31 6.21 -32.47 4.82
C GLY A 31 6.98 -31.26 4.26
N GLN A 32 7.84 -31.48 3.26
CA GLN A 32 8.54 -30.38 2.57
C GLN A 32 7.54 -29.46 1.85
N HIS A 33 7.64 -28.16 2.07
CA HIS A 33 6.82 -27.17 1.37
C HIS A 33 7.69 -26.08 0.74
N GLY A 34 7.74 -26.02 -0.59
CA GLY A 34 8.22 -24.86 -1.32
C GLY A 34 7.13 -23.79 -1.46
N ARG A 35 7.50 -22.52 -1.33
CA ARG A 35 6.63 -21.38 -1.69
C ARG A 35 7.41 -20.40 -2.56
N LEU A 36 6.91 -20.17 -3.76
CA LEU A 36 7.27 -19.01 -4.55
C LEU A 36 6.28 -17.87 -4.25
N GLN A 37 6.77 -16.81 -3.60
CA GLN A 37 6.13 -15.50 -3.58
C GLN A 37 6.66 -14.69 -4.77
N THR A 38 5.81 -13.86 -5.37
CA THR A 38 6.19 -13.00 -6.49
C THR A 38 5.43 -11.68 -6.35
N SER A 39 6.19 -10.60 -6.27
CA SER A 39 5.67 -9.25 -6.11
C SER A 39 6.00 -8.44 -7.35
N ALA A 40 4.99 -7.80 -7.94
CA ALA A 40 5.22 -6.70 -8.86
C ALA A 40 5.80 -5.52 -8.08
N LEU A 41 6.78 -4.84 -8.66
CA LEU A 41 7.34 -3.57 -8.20
C LEU A 41 6.76 -2.45 -9.07
N LYS A 42 6.54 -1.26 -8.51
CA LYS A 42 6.06 -0.07 -9.27
C LYS A 42 6.88 0.23 -10.53
N LYS A 43 8.18 -0.11 -10.53
CA LYS A 43 9.07 -0.03 -11.71
C LYS A 43 8.88 -1.18 -12.72
N GLY A 44 7.65 -1.67 -12.92
CA GLY A 44 7.25 -2.68 -13.93
C GLY A 44 7.89 -4.09 -13.84
N SER A 45 8.76 -4.32 -12.86
CA SER A 45 9.59 -5.52 -12.71
C SER A 45 9.05 -6.43 -11.59
N PHE A 46 9.49 -7.70 -11.56
CA PHE A 46 9.11 -8.65 -10.52
C PHE A 46 10.27 -8.94 -9.58
N ARG A 47 9.96 -8.98 -8.29
CA ARG A 47 10.79 -9.61 -7.25
C ARG A 47 10.23 -10.98 -6.96
N HIS A 48 11.10 -11.98 -6.89
CA HIS A 48 10.75 -13.33 -6.47
C HIS A 48 11.38 -13.64 -5.11
N ASP A 49 10.61 -14.26 -4.22
CA ASP A 49 11.11 -14.79 -2.95
C ASP A 49 10.71 -16.27 -2.87
N ILE A 50 11.69 -17.17 -2.79
CA ILE A 50 11.49 -18.62 -2.71
C ILE A 50 11.75 -19.05 -1.27
N HIS A 51 10.78 -19.66 -0.62
CA HIS A 51 10.95 -20.21 0.73
C HIS A 51 10.86 -21.74 0.65
N TYR A 52 11.71 -22.46 1.37
CA TYR A 52 11.57 -23.90 1.61
C TYR A 52 11.44 -24.16 3.11
N TRP A 53 10.30 -24.72 3.50
CA TRP A 53 9.96 -25.00 4.89
C TRP A 53 10.20 -26.46 5.24
N LEU A 54 10.94 -26.66 6.33
CA LEU A 54 11.35 -27.94 6.87
C LEU A 54 10.60 -28.18 8.18
N GLY A 55 9.80 -29.25 8.21
CA GLY A 55 9.15 -29.73 9.43
C GLY A 55 10.17 -30.25 10.44
N LYS A 56 9.79 -30.26 11.73
CA LYS A 56 10.64 -30.74 12.84
C LYS A 56 11.23 -32.14 12.59
N ASP A 57 10.45 -32.99 11.94
CA ASP A 57 10.75 -34.42 11.75
C ASP A 57 11.21 -34.72 10.30
N THR A 58 11.70 -33.71 9.57
CA THR A 58 12.27 -33.83 8.21
C THR A 58 13.67 -34.44 8.25
N SER A 59 13.95 -35.37 7.33
CA SER A 59 15.28 -35.99 7.23
C SER A 59 16.32 -35.10 6.54
N GLN A 60 17.61 -35.42 6.72
CA GLN A 60 18.72 -34.66 6.12
C GLN A 60 18.70 -34.69 4.58
N ASP A 61 18.39 -35.86 3.98
CA ASP A 61 18.31 -36.02 2.52
C ASP A 61 17.16 -35.20 1.93
N GLU A 62 16.03 -35.11 2.64
CA GLU A 62 14.89 -34.26 2.28
C GLU A 62 15.24 -32.77 2.34
N ALA A 63 15.92 -32.32 3.40
CA ALA A 63 16.38 -30.93 3.54
C ALA A 63 17.38 -30.53 2.44
N GLY A 64 18.35 -31.41 2.15
CA GLY A 64 19.30 -31.21 1.04
C GLY A 64 18.61 -31.20 -0.32
N THR A 65 17.63 -32.09 -0.54
CA THR A 65 16.83 -32.13 -1.77
C THR A 65 16.05 -30.82 -1.98
N ALA A 66 15.36 -30.32 -0.94
CA ALA A 66 14.68 -29.03 -1.00
C ALA A 66 15.65 -27.87 -1.33
N ALA A 67 16.82 -27.84 -0.67
CA ALA A 67 17.85 -26.82 -0.86
C ALA A 67 18.50 -26.83 -2.26
N ILE A 68 18.46 -27.95 -3.00
CA ILE A 68 18.87 -28.05 -4.40
C ILE A 68 17.75 -27.57 -5.33
N LEU A 69 16.51 -27.96 -5.06
CA LEU A 69 15.35 -27.64 -5.90
C LEU A 69 15.01 -26.13 -5.89
N THR A 70 15.27 -25.40 -4.80
CA THR A 70 15.13 -23.93 -4.82
C THR A 70 16.13 -23.25 -5.75
N VAL A 71 17.35 -23.79 -5.90
CA VAL A 71 18.38 -23.26 -6.79
C VAL A 71 18.04 -23.54 -8.26
N GLU A 72 17.43 -24.69 -8.56
CA GLU A 72 16.88 -24.97 -9.90
C GLU A 72 15.70 -24.05 -10.23
N LEU A 73 14.79 -23.83 -9.28
CA LEU A 73 13.64 -22.94 -9.44
C LEU A 73 14.08 -21.48 -9.67
N ASP A 74 15.03 -20.96 -8.90
CA ASP A 74 15.59 -19.62 -9.09
C ASP A 74 16.25 -19.47 -10.46
N ALA A 75 17.04 -20.47 -10.90
CA ALA A 75 17.59 -20.50 -12.25
C ALA A 75 16.48 -20.49 -13.33
N ALA A 76 15.35 -21.18 -13.10
CA ALA A 76 14.16 -21.16 -13.96
C ALA A 76 13.33 -19.86 -13.86
N LEU A 77 13.58 -19.01 -12.86
CA LEU A 77 13.07 -17.63 -12.79
C LEU A 77 14.08 -16.59 -13.33
N GLY A 78 15.18 -17.07 -13.92
CA GLY A 78 16.22 -16.23 -14.52
C GLY A 78 17.28 -15.72 -13.55
N GLY A 79 17.42 -16.34 -12.37
CA GLY A 79 18.42 -15.97 -11.36
C GLY A 79 18.12 -14.63 -10.69
N ARG A 80 16.89 -14.47 -10.21
CA ARG A 80 16.32 -13.19 -9.71
C ARG A 80 15.58 -13.34 -8.38
N ALA A 81 15.64 -14.52 -7.75
CA ALA A 81 14.98 -14.78 -6.49
C ALA A 81 15.93 -14.66 -5.29
N VAL A 82 15.41 -14.22 -4.15
CA VAL A 82 16.04 -14.50 -2.85
C VAL A 82 15.46 -15.81 -2.34
N GLN A 83 16.32 -16.71 -1.87
CA GLN A 83 15.92 -18.02 -1.35
C GLN A 83 16.05 -18.05 0.17
N TYR A 84 15.07 -18.60 0.87
CA TYR A 84 14.94 -18.60 2.33
C TYR A 84 14.73 -20.01 2.85
N ARG A 85 15.56 -20.41 3.83
CA ARG A 85 15.40 -21.64 4.61
C ARG A 85 14.56 -21.37 5.84
N GLU A 86 13.46 -22.11 5.99
CA GLU A 86 12.48 -21.90 7.05
C GLU A 86 12.36 -23.17 7.90
N LEU A 87 12.41 -23.05 9.23
CA LEU A 87 12.31 -24.17 10.16
C LEU A 87 11.00 -24.13 10.96
N GLN A 88 10.39 -25.29 11.20
CA GLN A 88 9.18 -25.39 12.01
C GLN A 88 9.36 -24.81 13.42
N GLY A 89 8.63 -23.75 13.75
CA GLY A 89 8.70 -23.02 15.02
C GLY A 89 9.87 -22.03 15.13
N ASN A 90 10.58 -21.77 14.03
CA ASN A 90 11.63 -20.77 13.86
C ASN A 90 11.57 -20.24 12.41
N GLU A 91 10.36 -19.91 11.96
CA GLU A 91 10.07 -19.30 10.67
C GLU A 91 10.35 -17.79 10.67
N THR A 92 10.76 -17.24 9.53
CA THR A 92 10.92 -15.80 9.38
C THR A 92 9.56 -15.09 9.44
N GLU A 93 9.53 -13.89 10.03
CA GLU A 93 8.34 -13.03 9.97
C GLU A 93 7.94 -12.68 8.52
N LYS A 94 8.89 -12.77 7.58
CA LYS A 94 8.61 -12.68 6.15
C LYS A 94 7.73 -13.83 5.67
N LEU A 95 8.08 -15.10 5.93
CA LEU A 95 7.21 -16.24 5.59
C LEU A 95 5.85 -16.14 6.29
N LEU A 96 5.86 -15.87 7.59
CA LEU A 96 4.66 -15.82 8.42
C LEU A 96 3.71 -14.69 8.01
N SER A 97 4.22 -13.53 7.56
CA SER A 97 3.40 -12.43 7.02
C SER A 97 2.51 -12.87 5.85
N TYR A 98 2.94 -13.90 5.11
CA TYR A 98 2.20 -14.45 3.99
C TYR A 98 1.09 -15.45 4.38
N PHE A 99 0.96 -15.75 5.67
CA PHE A 99 0.12 -16.80 6.24
C PHE A 99 -0.64 -16.29 7.47
N ARG A 100 -1.37 -15.17 7.27
CA ARG A 100 -2.19 -14.57 8.33
C ARG A 100 -3.34 -15.51 8.73
N PRO A 101 -3.64 -15.64 10.03
CA PRO A 101 -2.94 -15.00 11.15
C PRO A 101 -1.72 -15.78 11.67
N CYS A 102 -1.62 -17.08 11.36
CA CYS A 102 -0.54 -17.95 11.83
C CYS A 102 -0.35 -19.21 10.94
N ILE A 103 0.72 -19.95 11.20
CA ILE A 103 0.87 -21.35 10.77
C ILE A 103 0.49 -22.26 11.95
N MET A 104 -0.33 -23.29 11.69
CA MET A 104 -0.64 -24.37 12.64
C MET A 104 -0.30 -25.73 12.01
N PRO A 105 0.89 -26.29 12.30
CA PRO A 105 1.27 -27.62 11.82
C PRO A 105 0.27 -28.69 12.30
N GLN A 106 -0.19 -29.56 11.40
CA GLN A 106 -0.98 -30.74 11.78
C GLN A 106 -0.09 -31.99 11.80
N PRO A 107 -0.33 -32.95 12.72
CA PRO A 107 0.48 -34.16 12.83
C PRO A 107 0.33 -35.06 11.59
N GLY A 108 1.45 -35.52 11.02
CA GLY A 108 1.51 -36.51 9.93
C GLY A 108 2.80 -36.43 9.12
N GLY A 109 2.85 -37.10 7.96
CA GLY A 109 3.95 -36.92 7.01
C GLY A 109 3.94 -37.93 5.85
N ILE A 110 4.94 -37.85 4.98
CA ILE A 110 5.11 -38.83 3.88
C ILE A 110 5.31 -40.25 4.45
N ALA A 111 6.07 -40.37 5.54
CA ALA A 111 6.26 -41.61 6.29
C ALA A 111 4.98 -42.17 6.93
N SER A 112 3.92 -41.37 7.10
CA SER A 112 2.61 -41.83 7.58
C SER A 112 1.64 -42.20 6.44
N GLY A 113 2.15 -42.41 5.22
CA GLY A 113 1.48 -43.24 4.21
C GLY A 113 0.22 -42.66 3.57
N PHE A 114 0.21 -41.37 3.22
CA PHE A 114 -0.79 -40.73 2.34
C PHE A 114 -2.28 -40.83 2.71
N ASN A 115 -2.64 -41.38 3.87
CA ASN A 115 -4.00 -41.30 4.38
C ASN A 115 -4.43 -39.83 4.46
N HIS A 116 -5.49 -39.51 3.73
CA HIS A 116 -6.35 -38.42 4.16
C HIS A 116 -6.79 -38.80 5.58
N VAL A 117 -6.61 -37.91 6.56
CA VAL A 117 -7.49 -37.97 7.73
C VAL A 117 -8.85 -37.60 7.19
N GLU A 118 -9.60 -38.62 6.76
CA GLU A 118 -11.04 -38.53 6.62
C GLU A 118 -11.55 -37.91 7.91
N VAL A 119 -12.32 -36.82 7.79
CA VAL A 119 -13.04 -36.26 8.93
C VAL A 119 -14.29 -37.11 9.19
N ASN A 120 -14.04 -38.40 9.41
CA ASN A 120 -14.84 -39.26 10.26
C ASN A 120 -15.00 -38.54 11.59
N GLU A 121 -16.14 -38.73 12.27
CA GLU A 121 -16.64 -37.87 13.35
C GLU A 121 -15.85 -38.02 14.67
N GLN A 122 -14.57 -37.67 14.64
CA GLN A 122 -13.66 -37.69 15.77
C GLN A 122 -14.14 -36.70 16.84
N GLU A 123 -14.12 -37.15 18.10
CA GLU A 123 -14.41 -36.28 19.23
C GLU A 123 -13.43 -35.09 19.25
N HIS A 124 -13.94 -33.89 19.48
CA HIS A 124 -13.10 -32.67 19.52
C HIS A 124 -11.98 -32.84 20.54
N VAL A 125 -10.74 -32.95 20.05
CA VAL A 125 -9.56 -33.04 20.90
C VAL A 125 -9.27 -31.67 21.48
N THR A 126 -9.38 -31.54 22.80
CA THR A 126 -8.98 -30.32 23.51
C THR A 126 -7.48 -30.06 23.31
N ARG A 127 -7.13 -28.90 22.75
CA ARG A 127 -5.74 -28.51 22.47
C ARG A 127 -5.39 -27.20 23.18
N LEU A 128 -4.14 -27.10 23.64
CA LEU A 128 -3.60 -25.89 24.25
C LEU A 128 -2.47 -25.34 23.37
N TYR A 129 -2.57 -24.09 22.96
CA TYR A 129 -1.57 -23.40 22.17
C TYR A 129 -0.94 -22.27 23.00
N VAL A 130 0.37 -22.06 22.84
CA VAL A 130 1.05 -20.83 23.27
C VAL A 130 1.23 -19.91 22.06
N CYS A 131 0.97 -18.61 22.24
CA CYS A 131 1.05 -17.58 21.22
C CYS A 131 2.08 -16.52 21.63
N ARG A 132 2.96 -16.12 20.70
CA ARG A 132 4.02 -15.11 20.91
C ARG A 132 4.17 -14.19 19.70
N GLY A 133 4.54 -12.93 19.94
CA GLY A 133 4.88 -11.97 18.89
C GLY A 133 3.86 -10.84 18.71
N LYS A 134 4.36 -9.62 18.46
CA LYS A 134 3.59 -8.36 18.48
C LYS A 134 2.91 -7.98 17.16
N HIS A 135 3.53 -8.35 16.05
CA HIS A 135 3.04 -8.02 14.69
C HIS A 135 2.72 -9.29 13.89
N VAL A 136 3.38 -10.40 14.22
CA VAL A 136 3.26 -11.72 13.60
C VAL A 136 3.20 -12.76 14.71
N VAL A 137 2.24 -13.69 14.67
CA VAL A 137 2.03 -14.67 15.74
C VAL A 137 2.71 -16.01 15.42
N HIS A 138 3.63 -16.38 16.31
CA HIS A 138 4.14 -17.74 16.40
C HIS A 138 3.20 -18.53 17.29
N VAL A 139 2.60 -19.59 16.75
CA VAL A 139 1.66 -20.46 17.46
C VAL A 139 2.28 -21.83 17.60
N LYS A 140 2.32 -22.35 18.84
CA LYS A 140 2.89 -23.66 19.15
C LYS A 140 1.95 -24.44 20.04
N GLU A 141 1.58 -25.65 19.63
CA GLU A 141 0.84 -26.58 20.48
C GLU A 141 1.73 -27.03 21.66
N VAL A 142 1.15 -27.05 22.85
CA VAL A 142 1.79 -27.44 24.12
C VAL A 142 0.88 -28.43 24.85
N PRO A 143 1.43 -29.29 25.74
CA PRO A 143 0.60 -30.21 26.50
C PRO A 143 -0.54 -29.48 27.23
N PHE A 144 -1.76 -30.01 27.16
CA PHE A 144 -2.89 -29.48 27.92
C PHE A 144 -2.71 -29.82 29.42
N ALA A 145 -1.89 -29.00 30.09
CA ALA A 145 -1.48 -29.19 31.47
C ALA A 145 -1.17 -27.83 32.12
N ARG A 146 -1.45 -27.69 33.43
CA ARG A 146 -1.20 -26.44 34.18
C ARG A 146 0.28 -26.03 34.19
N SER A 147 1.20 -27.00 34.03
CA SER A 147 2.64 -26.80 33.92
C SER A 147 3.10 -26.11 32.62
N SER A 148 2.24 -26.01 31.61
CA SER A 148 2.53 -25.28 30.36
C SER A 148 2.20 -23.79 30.45
N LEU A 149 1.24 -23.40 31.31
CA LEU A 149 0.83 -22.01 31.53
C LEU A 149 1.90 -21.23 32.30
N ASN A 150 2.06 -19.94 32.00
CA ASN A 150 2.93 -19.03 32.74
C ASN A 150 2.41 -17.58 32.70
N HIS A 151 3.04 -16.69 33.47
CA HIS A 151 2.65 -15.28 33.62
C HIS A 151 3.09 -14.36 32.46
N ASP A 152 3.89 -14.84 31.51
CA ASP A 152 4.52 -14.01 30.47
C ASP A 152 3.92 -14.21 29.07
N ASP A 153 3.59 -15.45 28.71
CA ASP A 153 3.02 -15.81 27.41
C ASP A 153 1.48 -15.70 27.38
N ILE A 154 0.88 -15.69 26.19
CA ILE A 154 -0.57 -15.84 25.98
C ILE A 154 -0.87 -17.27 25.53
N PHE A 155 -1.97 -17.82 26.02
CA PHE A 155 -2.40 -19.18 25.70
C PHE A 155 -3.81 -19.20 25.12
N ILE A 156 -4.04 -20.10 24.16
CA ILE A 156 -5.37 -20.38 23.61
C ILE A 156 -5.71 -21.83 23.92
N LEU A 157 -6.76 -22.03 24.73
CA LEU A 157 -7.34 -23.34 25.02
C LEU A 157 -8.56 -23.54 24.12
N ASP A 158 -8.44 -24.48 23.19
CA ASP A 158 -9.47 -24.83 22.22
C ASP A 158 -10.29 -26.04 22.72
N THR A 159 -11.58 -25.82 22.98
CA THR A 159 -12.52 -26.86 23.46
C THR A 159 -13.77 -26.92 22.58
N LYS A 160 -14.50 -28.03 22.63
CA LYS A 160 -15.67 -28.34 21.78
C LYS A 160 -16.77 -27.26 21.71
N SER A 161 -16.88 -26.39 22.71
CA SER A 161 -17.94 -25.38 22.80
C SER A 161 -17.45 -23.95 23.11
N LYS A 162 -16.23 -23.79 23.62
CA LYS A 162 -15.65 -22.49 24.00
C LYS A 162 -14.14 -22.47 23.78
N ILE A 163 -13.66 -21.42 23.11
CA ILE A 163 -12.22 -21.12 23.01
C ILE A 163 -11.88 -20.07 24.06
N PHE A 164 -10.92 -20.36 24.93
CA PHE A 164 -10.45 -19.42 25.96
C PHE A 164 -9.11 -18.84 25.55
N GLN A 165 -8.99 -17.51 25.48
CA GLN A 165 -7.69 -16.84 25.49
C GLN A 165 -7.32 -16.50 26.94
N PHE A 166 -6.20 -17.06 27.43
CA PHE A 166 -5.61 -16.73 28.72
C PHE A 166 -4.42 -15.77 28.52
N ASN A 167 -4.51 -14.57 29.08
CA ASN A 167 -3.47 -13.55 29.02
C ASN A 167 -2.65 -13.56 30.31
N GLY A 168 -1.39 -14.01 30.26
CA GLY A 168 -0.44 -13.91 31.37
C GLY A 168 -0.22 -12.45 31.80
N SER A 169 -0.02 -12.19 33.10
CA SER A 169 -0.01 -10.84 33.67
C SER A 169 1.00 -9.88 33.01
N ASN A 170 2.11 -10.41 32.52
CA ASN A 170 3.24 -9.65 31.96
C ASN A 170 3.17 -9.54 30.42
N SER A 171 2.26 -10.26 29.76
CA SER A 171 2.06 -10.21 28.30
C SER A 171 1.60 -8.82 27.84
N CYS A 172 2.13 -8.30 26.73
CA CYS A 172 1.80 -6.94 26.29
C CYS A 172 0.53 -6.88 25.42
N ILE A 173 -0.08 -5.69 25.34
CA ILE A 173 -1.38 -5.49 24.68
C ILE A 173 -1.34 -5.92 23.20
N GLN A 174 -0.24 -5.66 22.50
CA GLN A 174 -0.04 -6.03 21.10
C GLN A 174 -0.13 -7.54 20.89
N GLU A 175 0.51 -8.33 21.76
CA GLU A 175 0.50 -9.79 21.68
C GLU A 175 -0.89 -10.35 21.98
N ARG A 176 -1.57 -9.82 23.01
CA ARG A 176 -2.95 -10.21 23.35
C ARG A 176 -3.90 -9.90 22.20
N ALA A 177 -3.72 -8.75 21.55
CA ALA A 177 -4.51 -8.30 20.41
C ALA A 177 -4.28 -9.16 19.17
N LYS A 178 -3.03 -9.59 18.91
CA LYS A 178 -2.70 -10.50 17.80
C LYS A 178 -3.13 -11.95 18.06
N ALA A 179 -3.09 -12.43 19.31
CA ALA A 179 -3.64 -13.74 19.67
C ALA A 179 -5.15 -13.86 19.35
N LEU A 180 -5.92 -12.78 19.42
CA LEU A 180 -7.34 -12.79 19.01
C LEU A 180 -7.53 -13.07 17.51
N GLU A 181 -6.55 -12.76 16.64
CA GLU A 181 -6.61 -13.18 15.22
C GLU A 181 -6.56 -14.70 15.12
N VAL A 182 -5.74 -15.34 15.94
CA VAL A 182 -5.62 -16.81 16.02
C VAL A 182 -6.88 -17.43 16.61
N VAL A 183 -7.50 -16.82 17.63
CA VAL A 183 -8.80 -17.25 18.17
C VAL A 183 -9.90 -17.18 17.09
N GLN A 184 -9.98 -16.07 16.35
CA GLN A 184 -10.93 -15.93 15.22
C GLN A 184 -10.70 -17.02 14.17
N TYR A 185 -9.45 -17.28 13.80
CA TYR A 185 -9.11 -18.33 12.84
C TYR A 185 -9.45 -19.75 13.32
N ILE A 186 -9.22 -20.09 14.58
CA ILE A 186 -9.64 -21.38 15.16
C ILE A 186 -11.17 -21.49 15.12
N LYS A 187 -11.87 -20.44 15.56
CA LYS A 187 -13.33 -20.37 15.57
C LYS A 187 -13.94 -20.57 14.18
N ASP A 188 -13.39 -19.93 13.15
CA ASP A 188 -13.93 -20.01 11.79
C ASP A 188 -13.54 -21.31 11.08
N THR A 189 -12.29 -21.79 11.28
CA THR A 189 -11.73 -22.93 10.53
C THR A 189 -12.11 -24.28 11.14
N PHE A 190 -12.15 -24.40 12.47
CA PHE A 190 -12.40 -25.65 13.17
C PHE A 190 -13.78 -25.73 13.83
N HIS A 191 -14.48 -24.59 14.02
CA HIS A 191 -15.81 -24.52 14.66
C HIS A 191 -16.89 -23.85 13.80
N GLU A 192 -16.67 -23.68 12.49
CA GLU A 192 -17.61 -23.07 11.53
C GLU A 192 -18.16 -21.67 11.95
N GLY A 193 -17.40 -20.91 12.75
CA GLY A 193 -17.80 -19.61 13.28
C GLY A 193 -18.69 -19.65 14.54
N LYS A 194 -19.08 -20.85 15.02
CA LYS A 194 -20.15 -21.05 16.01
C LYS A 194 -19.69 -21.10 17.48
N CYS A 195 -18.40 -21.30 17.73
CA CYS A 195 -17.85 -21.48 19.07
C CYS A 195 -17.84 -20.16 19.88
N GLU A 196 -18.09 -20.26 21.19
CA GLU A 196 -18.02 -19.11 22.12
C GLU A 196 -16.56 -18.71 22.36
N VAL A 197 -16.30 -17.43 22.66
CA VAL A 197 -14.96 -16.94 22.99
C VAL A 197 -14.94 -16.31 24.37
N ALA A 198 -14.04 -16.81 25.21
CA ALA A 198 -13.77 -16.30 26.55
C ALA A 198 -12.38 -15.64 26.66
N ALA A 199 -12.27 -14.62 27.50
CA ALA A 199 -11.07 -13.78 27.65
C ALA A 199 -10.64 -13.73 29.12
N VAL A 200 -9.75 -14.64 29.51
CA VAL A 200 -9.29 -14.86 30.88
C VAL A 200 -8.02 -14.04 31.14
N GLU A 201 -8.04 -13.25 32.20
CA GLU A 201 -6.91 -12.41 32.62
C GLU A 201 -6.25 -13.03 33.85
N ASP A 202 -4.95 -13.25 33.78
CA ASP A 202 -4.13 -13.72 34.90
C ASP A 202 -4.23 -12.78 36.12
N GLY A 203 -4.20 -13.36 37.31
CA GLY A 203 -4.42 -12.64 38.57
C GLY A 203 -5.85 -12.18 38.87
N LYS A 204 -6.81 -12.25 37.93
CA LYS A 204 -8.24 -12.04 38.27
C LYS A 204 -8.78 -13.26 39.01
N LEU A 205 -9.41 -13.00 40.17
CA LEU A 205 -9.99 -14.02 41.03
C LEU A 205 -11.29 -14.62 40.45
N MET A 206 -11.73 -15.73 41.05
CA MET A 206 -12.89 -16.57 40.69
C MET A 206 -14.28 -15.87 40.70
N ALA A 207 -14.33 -14.54 40.77
CA ALA A 207 -15.57 -13.76 40.62
C ALA A 207 -15.99 -13.59 39.14
N ASP A 208 -15.07 -13.84 38.20
CA ASP A 208 -15.35 -13.91 36.77
C ASP A 208 -15.72 -15.35 36.37
N ALA A 209 -16.88 -15.52 35.72
CA ALA A 209 -17.37 -16.82 35.28
C ALA A 209 -16.50 -17.43 34.16
N GLU A 210 -16.01 -16.61 33.22
CA GLU A 210 -15.12 -17.06 32.14
C GLU A 210 -13.80 -17.62 32.72
N ALA A 211 -13.30 -17.02 33.80
CA ALA A 211 -12.14 -17.53 34.53
C ALA A 211 -12.47 -18.78 35.37
N GLY A 212 -13.66 -18.83 36.01
CA GLY A 212 -14.14 -19.98 36.76
C GLY A 212 -14.19 -21.26 35.93
N GLU A 213 -14.80 -21.17 34.74
CA GLU A 213 -14.84 -22.26 33.76
C GLU A 213 -13.42 -22.70 33.34
N PHE A 214 -12.56 -21.76 32.97
CA PHE A 214 -11.18 -22.04 32.54
C PHE A 214 -10.37 -22.80 33.60
N TRP A 215 -10.35 -22.33 34.84
CA TRP A 215 -9.58 -23.00 35.90
C TRP A 215 -10.19 -24.35 36.31
N ALA A 216 -11.50 -24.55 36.17
CA ALA A 216 -12.13 -25.85 36.39
C ALA A 216 -11.60 -26.93 35.43
N LEU A 217 -11.35 -26.57 34.16
CA LEU A 217 -10.73 -27.47 33.16
C LEU A 217 -9.31 -27.92 33.55
N PHE A 218 -8.58 -27.12 34.34
CA PHE A 218 -7.27 -27.47 34.92
C PHE A 218 -7.36 -28.06 36.34
N GLY A 219 -8.55 -28.48 36.80
CA GLY A 219 -8.74 -29.06 38.13
C GLY A 219 -8.61 -28.05 39.29
N GLY A 220 -8.96 -26.79 39.03
CA GLY A 220 -8.97 -25.70 40.00
C GLY A 220 -7.77 -24.75 39.92
N PHE A 221 -7.93 -23.58 40.55
CA PHE A 221 -6.89 -22.55 40.65
C PHE A 221 -5.72 -23.03 41.52
N ALA A 222 -4.50 -22.88 41.00
CA ALA A 222 -3.25 -23.11 41.72
C ALA A 222 -2.14 -22.20 41.14
N PRO A 223 -1.07 -21.90 41.90
CA PRO A 223 0.03 -21.07 41.40
C PRO A 223 0.64 -21.60 40.10
N LEU A 224 0.90 -20.70 39.15
CA LEU A 224 1.59 -21.04 37.90
C LEU A 224 3.10 -21.17 38.11
N PRO A 225 3.79 -21.99 37.31
CA PRO A 225 5.24 -22.02 37.30
C PRO A 225 5.80 -20.66 36.86
N ARG A 226 6.85 -20.19 37.54
CA ARG A 226 7.69 -19.11 36.99
C ARG A 226 8.40 -19.64 35.76
N LYS A 227 8.31 -18.91 34.65
CA LYS A 227 9.07 -19.18 33.44
C LYS A 227 10.57 -19.09 33.78
N ILE A 228 11.26 -20.23 33.79
CA ILE A 228 12.71 -20.22 33.68
C ILE A 228 13.01 -19.55 32.33
N ARG A 229 13.88 -18.54 32.31
CA ARG A 229 14.39 -18.00 31.04
C ARG A 229 15.20 -19.10 30.37
N SER A 230 14.57 -19.82 29.44
CA SER A 230 15.27 -20.49 28.35
C SER A 230 16.13 -19.48 27.59
N GLU A 231 17.18 -19.97 26.94
CA GLU A 231 18.12 -19.19 26.14
C GLU A 231 17.49 -18.76 24.79
N GLU A 232 16.33 -18.10 24.89
CA GLU A 232 15.63 -17.37 23.83
C GLU A 232 15.84 -15.85 23.98
N THR A 233 16.39 -15.41 25.12
CA THR A 233 17.23 -14.21 25.20
C THR A 233 18.66 -14.62 25.50
N GLY A 234 19.31 -15.23 24.51
CA GLY A 234 20.69 -14.80 24.29
C GLY A 234 20.63 -13.31 23.95
N GLU A 235 21.42 -12.50 24.63
CA GLU A 235 21.88 -11.27 23.97
C GLU A 235 22.77 -11.77 22.83
N ASP A 236 22.45 -11.39 21.59
CA ASP A 236 23.28 -11.76 20.42
C ASP A 236 24.65 -11.10 20.57
N MET A 237 25.56 -11.81 21.25
CA MET A 237 27.00 -11.61 21.23
C MET A 237 27.43 -11.78 19.78
N GLU A 238 27.37 -10.69 19.03
CA GLU A 238 27.40 -10.66 17.56
C GLU A 238 28.59 -11.46 17.05
N ALA A 239 28.30 -12.68 16.58
CA ALA A 239 29.31 -13.71 16.40
C ALA A 239 30.24 -13.28 15.27
N ALA A 240 31.52 -13.10 15.60
CA ALA A 240 32.54 -12.57 14.69
C ALA A 240 32.44 -13.24 13.32
N ALA A 241 32.01 -12.45 12.33
CA ALA A 241 31.54 -12.97 11.05
C ALA A 241 32.65 -13.72 10.32
N LYS A 242 32.30 -14.82 9.65
CA LYS A 242 33.24 -15.66 8.91
C LYS A 242 32.82 -15.73 7.45
N LEU A 243 33.75 -15.41 6.55
CA LEU A 243 33.55 -15.51 5.11
C LEU A 243 34.25 -16.78 4.62
N LEU A 244 33.52 -17.62 3.88
CA LEU A 244 33.99 -18.89 3.34
C LEU A 244 33.77 -18.91 1.82
N CYS A 245 34.82 -19.09 1.03
CA CYS A 245 34.72 -19.24 -0.42
C CYS A 245 34.44 -20.70 -0.77
N PHE A 246 33.46 -20.96 -1.65
CA PHE A 246 33.18 -22.31 -2.15
C PHE A 246 33.99 -22.60 -3.42
N ASN A 247 35.06 -23.38 -3.26
CA ASN A 247 35.98 -23.76 -4.34
C ASN A 247 35.99 -25.29 -4.53
N GLN A 248 35.64 -25.74 -5.73
CA GLN A 248 35.72 -27.15 -6.19
C GLN A 248 35.09 -28.22 -5.24
N GLY A 249 34.10 -27.85 -4.43
CA GLY A 249 33.44 -28.76 -3.47
C GLY A 249 33.92 -28.64 -2.02
N GLN A 250 34.89 -27.75 -1.75
CA GLN A 250 35.35 -27.42 -0.40
C GLN A 250 35.03 -25.97 -0.04
N LEU A 251 35.10 -25.65 1.25
CA LEU A 251 34.91 -24.31 1.80
C LEU A 251 36.23 -23.80 2.38
N GLU A 252 36.74 -22.70 1.82
CA GLU A 252 38.02 -22.10 2.20
C GLU A 252 37.78 -20.80 2.98
N PRO A 253 38.26 -20.66 4.23
CA PRO A 253 38.03 -19.46 5.03
C PRO A 253 38.86 -18.28 4.52
N ILE A 254 38.20 -17.13 4.32
CA ILE A 254 38.83 -15.86 3.99
C ILE A 254 39.03 -15.07 5.28
N SER A 255 40.28 -14.69 5.54
CA SER A 255 40.64 -13.75 6.62
C SER A 255 40.44 -12.31 6.12
N PHE A 256 39.78 -11.48 6.91
CA PHE A 256 39.58 -10.05 6.63
C PHE A 256 39.64 -9.24 7.93
N GLU A 257 40.09 -7.98 7.84
CA GLU A 257 40.06 -7.02 8.97
C GLU A 257 38.71 -6.29 9.05
N SER A 258 38.06 -6.08 7.90
CA SER A 258 36.69 -5.58 7.78
C SER A 258 36.03 -6.17 6.53
N LEU A 259 34.69 -6.28 6.54
CA LEU A 259 33.95 -6.90 5.45
C LEU A 259 33.63 -5.85 4.37
N THR A 260 34.32 -5.89 3.24
CA THR A 260 34.13 -4.99 2.10
C THR A 260 33.55 -5.73 0.90
N HIS A 261 32.84 -5.01 0.03
CA HIS A 261 32.23 -5.58 -1.18
C HIS A 261 33.26 -6.29 -2.09
N ASP A 262 34.48 -5.77 -2.17
CA ASP A 262 35.55 -6.26 -3.06
C ASP A 262 36.05 -7.67 -2.73
N LEU A 263 35.63 -8.25 -1.59
CA LEU A 263 35.86 -9.65 -1.24
C LEU A 263 34.99 -10.63 -2.07
N LEU A 264 33.96 -10.14 -2.77
CA LEU A 264 32.96 -10.93 -3.50
C LEU A 264 33.22 -10.93 -5.02
N GLU A 265 33.87 -11.98 -5.54
CA GLU A 265 34.11 -12.13 -6.97
C GLU A 265 32.90 -12.71 -7.71
N THR A 266 32.46 -12.04 -8.79
CA THR A 266 31.34 -12.41 -9.69
C THR A 266 31.37 -13.85 -10.25
N ASN A 267 32.50 -14.56 -10.17
CA ASN A 267 32.68 -15.94 -10.65
C ASN A 267 32.65 -17.02 -9.55
N LYS A 268 32.47 -16.64 -8.27
CA LYS A 268 32.54 -17.51 -7.09
C LYS A 268 31.24 -17.48 -6.26
N CYS A 269 31.09 -18.45 -5.37
CA CYS A 269 30.05 -18.48 -4.35
C CYS A 269 30.69 -18.31 -2.97
N TYR A 270 30.05 -17.56 -2.08
CA TYR A 270 30.55 -17.25 -0.74
C TYR A 270 29.47 -17.54 0.32
N LEU A 271 29.90 -18.09 1.45
CA LEU A 271 29.07 -18.28 2.63
C LEU A 271 29.55 -17.32 3.71
N LEU A 272 28.69 -16.40 4.14
CA LEU A 272 28.92 -15.48 5.25
C LEU A 272 28.14 -15.99 6.48
N ASP A 273 28.88 -16.47 7.48
CA ASP A 273 28.37 -17.03 8.73
C ASP A 273 28.46 -15.97 9.84
N CYS A 274 27.29 -15.55 10.35
CA CYS A 274 27.11 -14.60 11.45
C CYS A 274 26.51 -15.29 12.70
N GLY A 275 26.66 -16.60 12.85
CA GLY A 275 26.08 -17.37 13.94
C GLY A 275 24.57 -17.61 13.77
N GLY A 276 23.73 -16.66 14.18
CA GLY A 276 22.26 -16.78 14.08
C GLY A 276 21.71 -16.66 12.65
N GLU A 277 22.51 -16.09 11.75
CA GLU A 277 22.21 -15.95 10.32
C GLU A 277 23.38 -16.48 9.47
N MET A 278 23.07 -17.09 8.34
CA MET A 278 24.03 -17.46 7.31
C MET A 278 23.54 -16.99 5.93
N TYR A 279 24.42 -16.38 5.15
CA TYR A 279 24.12 -15.84 3.84
C TYR A 279 24.94 -16.55 2.77
N VAL A 280 24.30 -17.08 1.73
CA VAL A 280 24.94 -17.73 0.58
C VAL A 280 24.84 -16.80 -0.63
N TRP A 281 25.90 -16.04 -0.89
CA TRP A 281 25.99 -15.15 -2.05
C TRP A 281 26.57 -15.89 -3.25
N MET A 282 25.93 -15.73 -4.41
CA MET A 282 26.26 -16.44 -5.64
C MET A 282 26.57 -15.44 -6.75
N GLY A 283 27.85 -15.34 -7.14
CA GLY A 283 28.29 -14.47 -8.23
C GLY A 283 27.56 -14.78 -9.54
N ARG A 284 27.23 -13.75 -10.31
CA ARG A 284 26.37 -13.82 -11.50
C ARG A 284 26.91 -14.76 -12.57
N SER A 285 28.23 -14.89 -12.67
CA SER A 285 28.95 -15.74 -13.63
C SER A 285 29.23 -17.16 -13.11
N THR A 286 28.79 -17.52 -11.90
CA THR A 286 28.91 -18.90 -11.39
C THR A 286 28.00 -19.87 -12.17
N SER A 287 28.46 -21.11 -12.35
CA SER A 287 27.64 -22.19 -12.94
C SER A 287 26.57 -22.70 -11.98
N LEU A 288 25.48 -23.28 -12.53
CA LEU A 288 24.43 -23.90 -11.73
C LEU A 288 24.96 -25.01 -10.79
N GLN A 289 26.00 -25.74 -11.21
CA GLN A 289 26.63 -26.77 -10.38
C GLN A 289 27.38 -26.17 -9.18
N GLN A 290 28.07 -25.03 -9.34
CA GLN A 290 28.69 -24.31 -8.21
C GLN A 290 27.63 -23.77 -7.25
N ARG A 291 26.51 -23.22 -7.76
CA ARG A 291 25.40 -22.72 -6.92
C ARG A 291 24.75 -23.84 -6.09
N LYS A 292 24.51 -25.00 -6.71
CA LYS A 292 24.03 -26.21 -6.01
C LYS A 292 25.03 -26.69 -4.94
N GLY A 293 26.31 -26.79 -5.29
CA GLY A 293 27.35 -27.22 -4.36
C GLY A 293 27.51 -26.29 -3.14
N ALA A 294 27.45 -24.97 -3.34
CA ALA A 294 27.46 -24.00 -2.26
C ALA A 294 26.20 -24.08 -1.38
N SER A 295 25.02 -24.32 -1.99
CA SER A 295 23.75 -24.55 -1.28
C SER A 295 23.79 -25.81 -0.41
N GLU A 296 24.34 -26.90 -0.93
CA GLU A 296 24.52 -28.18 -0.22
C GLU A 296 25.58 -28.08 0.89
N ALA A 297 26.66 -27.35 0.65
CA ALA A 297 27.69 -27.07 1.65
C ALA A 297 27.13 -26.23 2.82
N ALA A 298 26.23 -25.27 2.56
CA ALA A 298 25.56 -24.50 3.60
C ALA A 298 24.69 -25.37 4.52
N GLU A 299 23.90 -26.33 3.97
CA GLU A 299 23.14 -27.27 4.79
C GLU A 299 24.06 -28.17 5.65
N LYS A 300 25.22 -28.59 5.12
CA LYS A 300 26.21 -29.41 5.86
C LYS A 300 26.92 -28.66 6.98
N LEU A 301 26.99 -27.33 6.96
CA LEU A 301 27.49 -26.52 8.09
C LEU A 301 26.50 -26.41 9.26
N LEU A 302 25.26 -26.87 9.09
CA LEU A 302 24.18 -26.72 10.07
C LEU A 302 23.82 -28.03 10.79
N THR A 303 24.47 -29.14 10.44
CA THR A 303 24.34 -30.42 11.15
C THR A 303 25.22 -30.53 12.39
N ASP A 304 26.12 -29.57 12.63
CA ASP A 304 26.82 -29.46 13.92
C ASP A 304 25.86 -28.94 15.00
N ASP A 305 25.72 -29.71 16.09
CA ASP A 305 24.66 -29.57 17.12
C ASP A 305 24.57 -28.17 17.78
N SER A 306 25.63 -27.37 17.68
CA SER A 306 25.67 -25.98 18.17
C SER A 306 24.95 -24.95 17.28
N ARG A 307 24.45 -25.33 16.08
CA ARG A 307 24.00 -24.39 15.01
C ARG A 307 22.58 -24.62 14.50
N THR A 308 21.80 -25.47 15.17
CA THR A 308 20.52 -26.00 14.66
C THR A 308 19.37 -24.98 14.49
N LYS A 309 19.56 -23.71 14.88
CA LYS A 309 18.56 -22.61 14.74
C LYS A 309 18.88 -21.55 13.67
N SER A 310 20.04 -21.62 13.01
CA SER A 310 20.49 -20.53 12.12
C SER A 310 19.62 -20.38 10.87
N HIS A 311 19.21 -19.15 10.56
CA HIS A 311 18.48 -18.82 9.33
C HIS A 311 19.43 -18.83 8.14
N VAL A 312 19.02 -19.39 6.99
CA VAL A 312 19.80 -19.31 5.74
C VAL A 312 19.07 -18.49 4.69
N MET A 313 19.75 -17.46 4.20
CA MET A 313 19.35 -16.67 3.04
C MET A 313 20.33 -16.94 1.89
N LYS A 314 19.82 -17.10 0.66
CA LYS A 314 20.66 -17.31 -0.54
C LYS A 314 20.26 -16.29 -1.59
N MET A 315 21.25 -15.66 -2.23
CA MET A 315 21.01 -14.59 -3.22
C MET A 315 22.02 -14.65 -4.37
N ILE A 316 21.60 -14.11 -5.51
CA ILE A 316 22.47 -13.87 -6.67
C ILE A 316 22.91 -12.41 -6.69
N GLU A 317 24.14 -12.18 -7.14
CA GLU A 317 24.74 -10.86 -7.35
C GLU A 317 23.79 -9.85 -8.04
N GLY A 318 23.55 -8.72 -7.38
CA GLY A 318 22.62 -7.65 -7.77
C GLY A 318 21.17 -7.83 -7.29
N TYR A 319 20.86 -8.90 -6.54
CA TYR A 319 19.57 -9.13 -5.87
C TYR A 319 19.72 -9.27 -4.35
N GLU A 320 20.76 -8.67 -3.76
CA GLU A 320 21.06 -8.76 -2.33
C GLU A 320 19.99 -8.13 -1.45
N THR A 321 19.67 -8.79 -0.33
CA THR A 321 18.82 -8.23 0.72
C THR A 321 19.58 -7.15 1.49
N VAL A 322 18.82 -6.19 2.03
CA VAL A 322 19.32 -5.16 2.93
C VAL A 322 20.09 -5.77 4.12
N ALA A 323 19.55 -6.83 4.73
CA ALA A 323 20.17 -7.53 5.85
C ALA A 323 21.56 -8.11 5.55
N PHE A 324 21.81 -8.54 4.30
CA PHE A 324 23.15 -8.92 3.84
C PHE A 324 24.05 -7.70 3.65
N LYS A 325 23.56 -6.68 2.92
CA LYS A 325 24.32 -5.44 2.65
C LYS A 325 24.79 -4.76 3.95
N SER A 326 23.97 -4.78 4.99
CA SER A 326 24.29 -4.20 6.31
C SER A 326 25.36 -4.96 7.11
N LYS A 327 25.86 -6.11 6.64
CA LYS A 327 27.03 -6.78 7.22
C LYS A 327 28.36 -6.24 6.68
N PHE A 328 28.33 -5.44 5.63
CA PHE A 328 29.50 -4.83 4.98
C PHE A 328 29.66 -3.38 5.44
N ASN A 329 30.90 -2.91 5.57
CA ASN A 329 31.18 -1.52 5.99
C ASN A 329 30.62 -0.50 5.00
N GLU A 330 30.79 -0.78 3.71
CA GLU A 330 30.27 0.00 2.59
C GLU A 330 29.72 -0.96 1.55
N TRP A 331 28.56 -0.63 0.98
CA TRP A 331 27.99 -1.34 -0.17
C TRP A 331 27.86 -0.36 -1.34
N PRO A 332 28.42 -0.66 -2.53
CA PRO A 332 28.36 0.27 -3.65
C PRO A 332 26.90 0.53 -4.06
N PRO A 333 26.55 1.77 -4.48
CA PRO A 333 25.21 2.05 -5.01
C PRO A 333 24.88 1.04 -6.09
N THR A 334 23.80 0.27 -5.92
CA THR A 334 23.37 -0.69 -6.95
C THR A 334 23.15 0.09 -8.24
N PRO A 335 23.94 -0.15 -9.30
CA PRO A 335 23.81 0.62 -10.52
C PRO A 335 22.41 0.44 -11.08
N ASP A 336 21.88 1.46 -11.77
CA ASP A 336 20.68 1.34 -12.59
C ASP A 336 20.97 0.39 -13.76
N LEU A 337 20.98 -0.91 -13.44
CA LEU A 337 20.80 -1.98 -14.38
C LEU A 337 19.42 -1.77 -15.00
N LYS A 338 19.41 -1.04 -16.12
CA LYS A 338 18.40 -1.13 -17.16
C LYS A 338 18.45 -2.55 -17.71
N LEU A 339 17.95 -3.49 -16.90
CA LEU A 339 17.88 -4.90 -17.20
C LEU A 339 17.11 -5.03 -18.51
N SER A 340 17.78 -5.52 -19.54
CA SER A 340 17.11 -6.03 -20.73
C SER A 340 16.01 -6.97 -20.24
N SER A 341 14.75 -6.59 -20.50
CA SER A 341 13.57 -7.26 -19.95
C SER A 341 13.33 -8.64 -20.58
N GLU A 342 14.25 -9.09 -21.44
CA GLU A 342 14.16 -10.22 -22.34
C GLU A 342 15.24 -11.29 -22.08
N ASP A 343 16.40 -10.89 -21.54
CA ASP A 343 17.52 -11.81 -21.33
C ASP A 343 17.18 -12.91 -20.30
N GLY A 344 17.28 -14.15 -20.79
CA GLY A 344 16.87 -15.37 -20.09
C GLY A 344 15.44 -15.82 -20.40
N ARG A 345 14.46 -14.91 -20.45
CA ARG A 345 13.01 -15.25 -20.53
C ARG A 345 12.68 -16.22 -21.68
N GLY A 346 13.13 -15.92 -22.89
CA GLY A 346 12.82 -16.73 -24.08
C GLY A 346 13.40 -18.16 -24.03
N LYS A 347 14.62 -18.33 -23.51
CA LYS A 347 15.29 -19.65 -23.42
C LYS A 347 14.65 -20.52 -22.34
N VAL A 348 14.28 -19.93 -21.21
CA VAL A 348 13.66 -20.69 -20.11
C VAL A 348 12.20 -21.03 -20.40
N ALA A 349 11.44 -20.12 -21.05
CA ALA A 349 10.09 -20.44 -21.52
C ALA A 349 10.07 -21.64 -22.48
N ALA A 350 11.09 -21.80 -23.34
CA ALA A 350 11.24 -22.99 -24.18
C ALA A 350 11.54 -24.27 -23.36
N LEU A 351 12.41 -24.21 -22.35
CA LEU A 351 12.72 -25.34 -21.47
C LEU A 351 11.49 -25.81 -20.67
N LEU A 352 10.76 -24.89 -20.04
CA LEU A 352 9.56 -25.20 -19.25
C LEU A 352 8.45 -25.79 -20.14
N LYS A 353 8.27 -25.24 -21.35
CA LYS A 353 7.31 -25.75 -22.34
C LYS A 353 7.68 -27.16 -22.84
N ASN A 354 8.98 -27.45 -23.00
CA ASN A 354 9.48 -28.80 -23.33
C ASN A 354 9.33 -29.80 -22.17
N GLN A 355 9.12 -29.33 -20.93
CA GLN A 355 8.82 -30.14 -19.74
C GLN A 355 7.31 -30.21 -19.41
N GLY A 356 6.44 -29.65 -20.27
CA GLY A 356 4.99 -29.74 -20.13
C GLY A 356 4.33 -28.68 -19.25
N LEU A 357 5.05 -27.63 -18.84
CA LEU A 357 4.53 -26.55 -17.99
C LEU A 357 3.92 -25.40 -18.81
N ASP A 358 2.72 -24.91 -18.44
CA ASP A 358 2.13 -23.72 -19.07
C ASP A 358 2.82 -22.43 -18.55
N VAL A 359 3.41 -21.68 -19.47
CA VAL A 359 4.25 -20.50 -19.21
C VAL A 359 3.47 -19.18 -19.30
N LYS A 360 2.16 -19.20 -19.61
CA LYS A 360 1.33 -17.98 -19.83
C LYS A 360 1.36 -16.95 -18.69
N GLY A 361 1.63 -17.38 -17.45
CA GLY A 361 1.74 -16.47 -16.31
C GLY A 361 3.09 -15.75 -16.19
N LEU A 362 4.18 -16.32 -16.71
CA LEU A 362 5.55 -15.87 -16.42
C LEU A 362 6.07 -14.75 -17.34
N MET A 363 5.33 -14.46 -18.43
CA MET A 363 5.77 -13.52 -19.48
C MET A 363 5.08 -12.16 -19.45
N LYS A 364 4.01 -11.97 -18.66
CA LYS A 364 3.36 -10.65 -18.52
C LYS A 364 4.22 -9.75 -17.65
N SER A 365 4.50 -8.53 -18.10
CA SER A 365 4.92 -7.43 -17.21
C SER A 365 3.80 -7.11 -16.21
N ALA A 366 4.13 -6.43 -15.12
CA ALA A 366 3.10 -5.79 -14.30
C ALA A 366 2.38 -4.72 -15.15
N PRO A 367 1.05 -4.54 -15.02
CA PRO A 367 0.38 -3.39 -15.61
C PRO A 367 0.88 -2.12 -14.93
N GLU A 368 1.19 -1.09 -15.73
CA GLU A 368 1.53 0.24 -15.22
C GLU A 368 0.23 0.95 -14.83
N THR A 369 -0.10 0.95 -13.53
CA THR A 369 -1.24 1.69 -12.99
C THR A 369 -0.90 3.18 -12.87
N GLU A 370 -0.88 3.89 -14.00
CA GLU A 370 -0.88 5.36 -13.99
C GLU A 370 -2.25 5.89 -13.53
N GLU A 371 -2.34 6.37 -12.28
CA GLU A 371 -3.39 7.32 -11.90
C GLU A 371 -3.03 8.15 -10.65
N PRO A 372 -2.79 9.47 -10.79
CA PRO A 372 -2.69 10.39 -9.67
C PRO A 372 -4.04 11.07 -9.42
N GLU A 373 -5.01 10.35 -8.84
CA GLU A 373 -6.21 10.99 -8.28
C GLU A 373 -5.79 12.07 -7.24
N PRO A 374 -6.49 13.22 -7.16
CA PRO A 374 -6.13 14.29 -6.24
C PRO A 374 -6.56 13.96 -4.79
N TYR A 375 -5.68 13.26 -4.06
CA TYR A 375 -5.83 12.79 -2.67
C TYR A 375 -6.06 13.87 -1.57
N ILE A 376 -6.35 15.13 -1.92
CA ILE A 376 -6.71 16.23 -1.00
C ILE A 376 -7.71 17.17 -1.70
N ASP A 377 -8.82 17.50 -1.03
CA ASP A 377 -9.78 18.54 -1.47
C ASP A 377 -9.08 19.89 -1.64
N CYS A 378 -9.00 20.36 -2.89
CA CYS A 378 -8.27 21.56 -3.29
C CYS A 378 -9.03 22.87 -3.01
N THR A 379 -10.25 22.81 -2.45
CA THR A 379 -11.17 23.95 -2.27
C THR A 379 -11.17 24.55 -0.86
N GLY A 380 -10.34 24.01 0.03
CA GLY A 380 -10.24 24.37 1.44
C GLY A 380 -9.68 25.77 1.74
N ASN A 381 -9.10 25.92 2.93
CA ASN A 381 -8.63 27.19 3.45
C ASN A 381 -7.14 27.14 3.81
N LEU A 382 -6.34 27.84 3.02
CA LEU A 382 -4.90 28.03 3.21
C LEU A 382 -4.64 29.26 4.09
N GLN A 383 -3.67 29.13 5.00
CA GLN A 383 -3.03 30.22 5.72
C GLN A 383 -1.53 29.97 5.76
N VAL A 384 -0.72 31.00 5.51
CA VAL A 384 0.75 30.88 5.50
C VAL A 384 1.38 31.95 6.37
N TRP A 385 2.38 31.56 7.17
CA TRP A 385 3.20 32.44 7.98
C TRP A 385 4.66 32.32 7.55
N ARG A 386 5.36 33.45 7.39
CA ARG A 386 6.83 33.45 7.35
C ARG A 386 7.38 33.40 8.78
N VAL A 387 8.42 32.61 9.00
CA VAL A 387 9.17 32.55 10.26
C VAL A 387 10.25 33.63 10.26
N ASN A 388 10.49 34.23 11.42
CA ASN A 388 11.54 35.22 11.61
C ASN A 388 12.09 35.09 13.04
N GLY A 389 13.30 34.56 13.16
CA GLY A 389 13.84 34.04 14.42
C GLY A 389 12.84 33.11 15.14
N ASN A 390 12.54 33.44 16.40
CA ASN A 390 11.63 32.65 17.25
C ASN A 390 10.12 32.92 17.02
N ALA A 391 9.74 33.71 16.02
CA ALA A 391 8.34 34.14 15.78
C ALA A 391 7.84 33.77 14.37
N LYS A 392 6.51 33.85 14.16
CA LYS A 392 5.87 33.68 12.84
C LYS A 392 4.86 34.79 12.53
N THR A 393 4.90 35.33 11.33
CA THR A 393 4.08 36.45 10.86
C THR A 393 3.14 36.00 9.77
N LEU A 394 1.82 36.21 9.92
CA LEU A 394 0.81 35.81 8.93
C LEU A 394 0.96 36.66 7.66
N LEU A 395 0.99 36.02 6.50
CA LEU A 395 1.10 36.68 5.20
C LEU A 395 -0.29 37.11 4.69
N ALA A 396 -0.34 38.26 4.01
CA ALA A 396 -1.53 38.71 3.30
C ALA A 396 -1.85 37.78 2.11
N SER A 397 -3.12 37.66 1.71
CA SER A 397 -3.57 36.64 0.75
C SER A 397 -2.84 36.62 -0.60
N ALA A 398 -2.32 37.76 -1.07
CA ALA A 398 -1.55 37.86 -2.32
C ALA A 398 -0.07 37.40 -2.18
N GLU A 399 0.43 37.30 -0.94
CA GLU A 399 1.80 36.90 -0.61
C GLU A 399 1.86 35.44 -0.13
N GLN A 400 0.72 34.79 0.11
CA GLN A 400 0.67 33.42 0.66
C GLN A 400 1.22 32.34 -0.28
N SER A 401 1.42 32.63 -1.58
CA SER A 401 2.10 31.73 -2.52
C SER A 401 3.48 32.23 -2.97
N LYS A 402 4.04 33.26 -2.31
CA LYS A 402 5.36 33.85 -2.62
C LYS A 402 6.42 33.42 -1.59
N PHE A 403 7.24 32.45 -1.98
CA PHE A 403 8.20 31.78 -1.12
C PHE A 403 9.62 32.22 -1.49
N TYR A 404 10.50 32.39 -0.52
CA TYR A 404 11.88 32.84 -0.71
C TYR A 404 12.88 31.76 -0.30
N THR A 405 13.90 31.48 -1.13
CA THR A 405 14.91 30.42 -0.92
C THR A 405 15.72 30.55 0.38
N GLY A 406 15.81 31.75 0.97
CA GLY A 406 16.47 32.02 2.24
C GLY A 406 15.56 31.95 3.47
N ASP A 407 14.24 31.85 3.29
CA ASP A 407 13.27 31.97 4.36
C ASP A 407 12.66 30.61 4.76
N CYS A 408 12.15 30.53 5.99
CA CYS A 408 11.34 29.41 6.48
C CYS A 408 9.86 29.80 6.55
N TYR A 409 8.98 28.87 6.14
CA TYR A 409 7.54 29.08 6.11
C TYR A 409 6.81 27.99 6.90
N ILE A 410 5.67 28.37 7.48
CA ILE A 410 4.69 27.45 8.06
C ILE A 410 3.39 27.68 7.30
N PHE A 411 2.75 26.61 6.82
CA PHE A 411 1.40 26.67 6.25
C PHE A 411 0.44 25.81 7.06
N GLN A 412 -0.82 26.23 7.09
CA GLN A 412 -1.94 25.46 7.60
C GLN A 412 -3.00 25.41 6.50
N TYR A 413 -3.42 24.21 6.14
CA TYR A 413 -4.46 23.95 5.16
C TYR A 413 -5.58 23.13 5.78
N THR A 414 -6.80 23.67 5.80
CA THR A 414 -7.98 22.98 6.34
C THR A 414 -9.00 22.73 5.24
N TYR A 415 -9.43 21.48 5.07
CA TYR A 415 -10.24 21.02 3.94
C TYR A 415 -11.30 20.00 4.37
N THR A 416 -12.20 19.65 3.44
CA THR A 416 -13.25 18.67 3.70
C THR A 416 -12.71 17.27 3.44
N GLY A 417 -12.46 16.49 4.49
CA GLY A 417 -12.27 15.03 4.38
C GLY A 417 -13.61 14.31 4.26
N GLU A 418 -13.57 12.97 4.19
CA GLU A 418 -14.78 12.15 4.01
C GLU A 418 -15.76 12.29 5.18
N ASP A 419 -15.29 12.03 6.40
CA ASP A 419 -16.11 12.04 7.62
C ASP A 419 -15.99 13.33 8.46
N LYS A 420 -14.97 14.17 8.20
CA LYS A 420 -14.61 15.31 9.06
C LYS A 420 -13.85 16.42 8.32
N GLU A 421 -13.73 17.59 8.94
CA GLU A 421 -12.74 18.59 8.52
C GLU A 421 -11.33 18.07 8.87
N GLU A 422 -10.44 18.08 7.88
CA GLU A 422 -9.03 17.69 8.02
C GLU A 422 -8.12 18.93 8.04
N CYS A 423 -6.93 18.78 8.62
CA CYS A 423 -5.99 19.88 8.82
C CYS A 423 -4.55 19.39 8.60
N LEU A 424 -3.88 19.98 7.60
CA LEU A 424 -2.46 19.77 7.32
C LEU A 424 -1.67 20.99 7.78
N ILE A 425 -0.69 20.81 8.67
CA ILE A 425 0.21 21.85 9.15
C ILE A 425 1.62 21.52 8.68
N GLY A 426 2.09 22.19 7.63
CA GLY A 426 3.41 21.95 7.06
C GLY A 426 4.43 23.04 7.38
N THR A 427 5.70 22.66 7.46
CA THR A 427 6.84 23.58 7.31
C THR A 427 7.45 23.43 5.93
N TRP A 428 7.87 24.52 5.32
CA TRP A 428 8.69 24.53 4.09
C TRP A 428 9.96 25.32 4.34
N PHE A 429 11.09 24.77 3.92
CA PHE A 429 12.41 25.37 4.08
C PHE A 429 13.03 25.65 2.72
N GLY A 430 13.34 26.92 2.46
CA GLY A 430 14.16 27.30 1.32
C GLY A 430 15.57 26.71 1.45
N ASN A 431 16.22 26.41 0.32
CA ASN A 431 17.52 25.74 0.28
C ASN A 431 18.60 26.54 1.02
N LYS A 432 18.56 27.88 0.92
CA LYS A 432 19.46 28.83 1.59
C LYS A 432 19.03 29.24 3.02
N SER A 433 17.97 28.67 3.57
CA SER A 433 17.46 29.08 4.90
C SER A 433 18.32 28.59 6.07
N VAL A 434 18.38 29.39 7.15
CA VAL A 434 19.29 29.16 8.30
C VAL A 434 18.74 28.12 9.27
N GLU A 435 19.64 27.36 9.92
CA GLU A 435 19.27 26.19 10.74
C GLU A 435 18.45 26.57 11.99
N GLU A 436 18.74 27.71 12.60
CA GLU A 436 18.01 28.23 13.76
C GLU A 436 16.55 28.57 13.44
N GLU A 437 16.28 29.07 12.23
CA GLU A 437 14.93 29.37 11.76
C GLU A 437 14.20 28.10 11.29
N ARG A 438 14.90 27.13 10.68
CA ARG A 438 14.36 25.78 10.40
C ARG A 438 13.92 25.09 11.69
N ALA A 439 14.78 25.06 12.72
CA ALA A 439 14.45 24.50 14.03
C ALA A 439 13.32 25.28 14.73
N SER A 440 13.30 26.60 14.62
CA SER A 440 12.22 27.45 15.15
C SER A 440 10.89 27.20 14.44
N ALA A 441 10.90 26.99 13.13
CA ALA A 441 9.72 26.67 12.33
C ALA A 441 9.09 25.33 12.74
N ILE A 442 9.90 24.26 12.88
CA ILE A 442 9.44 22.95 13.39
C ILE A 442 8.82 23.13 14.78
N LYS A 443 9.52 23.79 15.69
CA LYS A 443 9.08 24.07 17.07
C LYS A 443 7.77 24.87 17.15
N LEU A 444 7.52 25.77 16.20
CA LEU A 444 6.29 26.56 16.10
C LEU A 444 5.14 25.76 15.47
N ALA A 445 5.41 24.95 14.44
CA ALA A 445 4.42 24.07 13.83
C ALA A 445 3.98 22.94 14.77
N SER A 446 4.90 22.29 15.49
CA SER A 446 4.59 21.29 16.53
C SER A 446 3.70 21.87 17.64
N LYS A 447 3.86 23.15 18.01
CA LYS A 447 2.94 23.83 18.95
C LYS A 447 1.53 24.03 18.36
N MET A 448 1.41 24.27 17.06
CA MET A 448 0.10 24.35 16.39
C MET A 448 -0.59 22.97 16.35
N VAL A 449 0.16 21.90 16.06
CA VAL A 449 -0.34 20.51 16.10
C VAL A 449 -0.78 20.12 17.52
N GLN A 450 0.00 20.49 18.55
CA GLN A 450 -0.37 20.30 19.96
C GLN A 450 -1.65 21.08 20.35
N ALA A 451 -1.80 22.34 19.89
CA ALA A 451 -3.03 23.11 20.08
C ALA A 451 -4.24 22.49 19.36
N ALA A 452 -4.02 21.87 18.20
CA ALA A 452 -4.98 21.02 17.48
C ALA A 452 -5.12 19.60 18.06
N LYS A 453 -4.61 19.35 19.28
CA LYS A 453 -4.69 18.05 20.00
C LYS A 453 -4.16 16.85 19.21
N PHE A 454 -3.14 17.06 18.38
CA PHE A 454 -2.58 16.07 17.46
C PHE A 454 -3.56 15.55 16.38
N GLN A 455 -4.71 16.20 16.18
CA GLN A 455 -5.68 15.82 15.13
C GLN A 455 -5.34 16.39 13.74
N ALA A 456 -4.27 17.19 13.64
CA ALA A 456 -3.74 17.74 12.40
C ALA A 456 -2.51 16.94 11.96
N THR A 457 -2.47 16.55 10.68
CA THR A 457 -1.28 15.98 10.05
C THR A 457 -0.17 17.03 10.04
N MET A 458 1.05 16.66 10.42
CA MET A 458 2.23 17.54 10.26
C MET A 458 2.97 17.19 8.97
N ALA A 459 3.60 18.17 8.32
CA ALA A 459 4.54 17.93 7.22
C ALA A 459 5.83 18.75 7.39
N ARG A 460 6.95 18.22 6.88
CA ARG A 460 8.26 18.88 6.84
C ARG A 460 8.82 18.75 5.43
N LEU A 461 8.83 19.86 4.69
CA LEU A 461 9.21 19.97 3.28
C LEU A 461 10.49 20.79 3.09
N TYR A 462 11.27 20.45 2.08
CA TYR A 462 12.42 21.22 1.59
C TYR A 462 12.18 21.65 0.13
N GLU A 463 12.74 22.79 -0.25
CA GLU A 463 12.73 23.30 -1.62
C GLU A 463 13.23 22.24 -2.63
N GLY A 464 12.41 21.93 -3.64
CA GLY A 464 12.72 20.92 -4.66
C GLY A 464 12.45 19.46 -4.25
N LYS A 465 12.02 19.21 -3.00
CA LYS A 465 11.60 17.91 -2.46
C LYS A 465 10.12 17.88 -2.07
N GLU A 466 9.31 18.79 -2.60
CA GLU A 466 7.89 18.90 -2.28
C GLU A 466 7.04 17.86 -3.04
N PRO A 467 6.10 17.18 -2.37
CA PRO A 467 5.19 16.23 -3.01
C PRO A 467 4.10 16.95 -3.82
N ILE A 468 3.47 16.27 -4.77
CA ILE A 468 2.50 16.88 -5.71
C ILE A 468 1.35 17.62 -4.99
N GLN A 469 0.90 17.10 -3.85
CA GLN A 469 -0.17 17.67 -3.05
C GLN A 469 0.17 19.06 -2.50
N PHE A 470 1.45 19.37 -2.24
CA PHE A 470 1.86 20.72 -1.83
C PHE A 470 1.56 21.74 -2.94
N PHE A 471 1.96 21.45 -4.19
CA PHE A 471 1.70 22.36 -5.30
C PHE A 471 0.19 22.49 -5.59
N VAL A 472 -0.57 21.41 -5.44
CA VAL A 472 -2.04 21.40 -5.64
C VAL A 472 -2.78 22.22 -4.57
N ILE A 473 -2.29 22.23 -3.32
CA ILE A 473 -2.81 23.10 -2.25
C ILE A 473 -2.58 24.59 -2.56
N PHE A 474 -1.43 24.94 -3.17
CA PHE A 474 -1.05 26.32 -3.45
C PHE A 474 -1.55 26.86 -4.80
N GLN A 475 -1.80 25.96 -5.77
CA GLN A 475 -2.26 26.19 -7.15
C GLN A 475 -1.32 27.02 -8.06
N SER A 476 -0.71 28.08 -7.53
CA SER A 476 0.18 29.00 -8.24
C SER A 476 1.33 29.44 -7.33
N LEU A 477 2.33 28.59 -7.18
CA LEU A 477 3.50 28.82 -6.32
C LEU A 477 4.57 29.64 -7.06
N GLN A 478 5.09 30.68 -6.40
CA GLN A 478 6.21 31.50 -6.87
C GLN A 478 7.37 31.36 -5.88
N VAL A 479 8.53 30.91 -6.36
CA VAL A 479 9.76 30.76 -5.57
C VAL A 479 10.80 31.79 -6.02
N PHE A 480 11.26 32.61 -5.10
CA PHE A 480 12.14 33.77 -5.31
C PHE A 480 13.50 33.55 -4.65
N LYS A 481 14.57 34.02 -5.29
CA LYS A 481 15.93 33.94 -4.75
C LYS A 481 16.13 34.89 -3.55
N GLY A 482 17.15 34.58 -2.75
CA GLY A 482 17.44 35.20 -1.45
C GLY A 482 16.30 35.07 -0.45
N GLY A 483 16.18 36.02 0.49
CA GLY A 483 15.30 35.92 1.67
C GLY A 483 15.01 37.26 2.34
N LEU A 484 13.99 37.29 3.20
CA LEU A 484 13.44 38.46 3.90
C LEU A 484 13.32 38.25 5.42
N SER A 485 13.82 37.14 5.97
CA SER A 485 13.99 36.95 7.43
C SER A 485 15.26 37.66 7.94
N SER A 486 15.27 38.03 9.22
CA SER A 486 16.49 38.56 9.85
C SER A 486 17.55 37.49 10.08
N GLY A 487 17.17 36.21 10.23
CA GLY A 487 18.14 35.12 10.28
C GLY A 487 18.96 35.04 8.99
N TYR A 488 18.29 35.03 7.84
CA TYR A 488 18.93 35.04 6.52
C TYR A 488 19.74 36.33 6.29
N LYS A 489 19.17 37.51 6.55
CA LYS A 489 19.88 38.80 6.35
C LYS A 489 21.12 38.95 7.22
N ASN A 490 21.11 38.46 8.46
CA ASN A 490 22.30 38.45 9.31
C ASN A 490 23.33 37.44 8.78
N PHE A 491 22.90 36.21 8.44
CA PHE A 491 23.78 35.17 7.94
C PHE A 491 24.56 35.58 6.68
N ILE A 492 23.92 36.21 5.69
CA ILE A 492 24.64 36.69 4.49
C ILE A 492 25.63 37.81 4.81
N ALA A 493 25.28 38.73 5.73
CA ALA A 493 26.14 39.83 6.13
C ALA A 493 27.35 39.36 6.96
N GLU A 494 27.17 38.38 7.84
CA GLU A 494 28.23 37.74 8.62
C GLU A 494 29.12 36.84 7.75
N SER A 495 28.55 36.20 6.72
CA SER A 495 29.29 35.37 5.75
C SER A 495 29.99 36.18 4.65
N GLY A 496 29.73 37.48 4.53
CA GLY A 496 30.25 38.33 3.45
C GLY A 496 29.73 37.98 2.06
N LEU A 497 28.49 37.48 1.96
CA LEU A 497 27.83 37.07 0.72
C LEU A 497 26.95 38.19 0.16
N ASP A 498 26.91 38.30 -1.17
CA ASP A 498 26.00 39.22 -1.87
C ASP A 498 24.52 38.84 -1.65
N ASP A 499 23.68 39.85 -1.45
CA ASP A 499 22.25 39.69 -1.20
C ASP A 499 21.48 39.43 -2.50
N ASP A 500 21.40 38.16 -2.93
CA ASP A 500 20.69 37.76 -4.15
C ASP A 500 19.15 37.69 -4.03
N SER A 501 18.60 38.49 -3.12
CA SER A 501 17.15 38.58 -2.87
C SER A 501 16.39 39.26 -4.01
N TYR A 502 15.27 38.64 -4.41
CA TYR A 502 14.40 39.19 -5.45
C TYR A 502 13.93 40.62 -5.14
N SER A 503 13.98 41.47 -6.17
CA SER A 503 13.37 42.80 -6.19
C SER A 503 12.67 43.03 -7.54
N GLU A 504 11.53 43.72 -7.52
CA GLU A 504 10.69 43.93 -8.71
C GLU A 504 11.33 44.80 -9.80
N ALA A 505 12.35 45.59 -9.45
CA ALA A 505 13.16 46.39 -10.37
C ALA A 505 14.47 45.68 -10.78
N GLY A 506 14.73 44.49 -10.25
CA GLY A 506 15.93 43.71 -10.54
C GLY A 506 15.84 42.86 -11.80
N LEU A 507 16.99 42.33 -12.21
CA LEU A 507 17.10 41.28 -13.20
C LEU A 507 16.64 39.94 -12.59
N ALA A 508 15.65 39.29 -13.18
CA ALA A 508 15.18 37.98 -12.73
C ALA A 508 14.76 37.08 -13.91
N LEU A 509 15.16 35.81 -13.84
CA LEU A 509 14.77 34.75 -14.76
C LEU A 509 13.98 33.69 -13.99
N PHE A 510 12.73 33.43 -14.38
CA PHE A 510 11.88 32.39 -13.81
C PHE A 510 11.73 31.23 -14.78
N ARG A 511 11.98 30.00 -14.33
CA ARG A 511 11.57 28.77 -15.03
C ARG A 511 10.11 28.47 -14.67
N ILE A 512 9.26 28.29 -15.68
CA ILE A 512 7.86 27.93 -15.51
C ILE A 512 7.69 26.42 -15.71
N GLN A 513 6.96 25.77 -14.81
CA GLN A 513 6.64 24.35 -14.84
C GLN A 513 5.29 24.08 -14.16
N GLY A 514 4.66 22.94 -14.45
CA GLY A 514 3.37 22.60 -13.86
C GLY A 514 2.72 21.35 -14.46
N SER A 515 1.46 21.10 -14.12
CA SER A 515 0.60 20.09 -14.77
C SER A 515 -0.77 20.63 -15.21
N GLY A 516 -1.12 21.85 -14.84
CA GLY A 516 -2.42 22.45 -15.13
C GLY A 516 -2.68 23.69 -14.29
N SER A 517 -3.89 24.24 -14.38
CA SER A 517 -4.37 25.41 -13.62
C SER A 517 -4.24 25.29 -12.10
N GLU A 518 -4.27 24.07 -11.62
CA GLU A 518 -4.24 23.62 -10.23
C GLU A 518 -2.83 23.27 -9.74
N ASN A 519 -1.83 23.30 -10.62
CA ASN A 519 -0.41 23.12 -10.29
C ASN A 519 0.44 23.92 -11.27
N MET A 520 0.56 25.22 -10.99
CA MET A 520 1.40 26.17 -11.70
C MET A 520 2.57 26.58 -10.79
N GLN A 521 3.78 26.62 -11.34
CA GLN A 521 5.00 26.89 -10.58
C GLN A 521 5.91 27.85 -11.36
N ALA A 522 6.33 28.94 -10.73
CA ALA A 522 7.36 29.83 -11.24
C ALA A 522 8.55 29.84 -10.27
N ILE A 523 9.71 29.33 -10.71
CA ILE A 523 10.90 29.19 -9.87
C ILE A 523 11.99 30.11 -10.42
N GLN A 524 12.41 31.10 -9.63
CA GLN A 524 13.51 31.98 -10.00
C GLN A 524 14.83 31.19 -10.01
N VAL A 525 15.53 31.27 -11.14
CA VAL A 525 16.85 30.67 -11.36
C VAL A 525 17.88 31.79 -11.58
N ASP A 526 19.16 31.44 -11.64
CA ASP A 526 20.20 32.40 -12.01
C ASP A 526 19.95 32.95 -13.41
N ALA A 527 20.02 34.27 -13.58
CA ALA A 527 19.78 34.97 -14.85
C ALA A 527 21.00 34.86 -15.78
N VAL A 528 21.34 33.63 -16.17
CA VAL A 528 22.46 33.28 -17.06
C VAL A 528 22.01 32.30 -18.14
N ALA A 529 22.66 32.35 -19.31
CA ALA A 529 22.31 31.52 -20.46
C ALA A 529 22.31 30.01 -20.20
N SER A 530 23.13 29.52 -19.26
CA SER A 530 23.19 28.11 -18.84
C SER A 530 22.00 27.63 -18.01
N SER A 531 21.18 28.55 -17.45
CA SER A 531 19.97 28.22 -16.68
C SER A 531 18.75 27.89 -17.54
N LEU A 532 18.81 28.18 -18.85
CA LEU A 532 17.78 27.83 -19.81
C LEU A 532 17.70 26.31 -20.00
N ASN A 533 16.59 25.82 -20.55
CA ASN A 533 16.40 24.41 -20.87
C ASN A 533 15.28 24.25 -21.90
N SER A 534 15.53 23.56 -23.02
CA SER A 534 14.56 23.39 -24.11
C SER A 534 13.24 22.72 -23.69
N SER A 535 13.21 22.03 -22.54
CA SER A 535 12.02 21.37 -21.98
C SER A 535 11.08 22.28 -21.18
N TYR A 536 11.36 23.59 -21.06
CA TYR A 536 10.58 24.51 -20.22
C TYR A 536 10.36 25.88 -20.89
N CYS A 537 9.33 26.60 -20.41
CA CYS A 537 9.14 28.01 -20.70
C CYS A 537 9.77 28.87 -19.60
N TYR A 538 10.19 30.08 -19.95
CA TYR A 538 10.85 31.02 -19.03
C TYR A 538 10.29 32.44 -19.14
N ILE A 539 10.35 33.19 -18.04
CA ILE A 539 10.03 34.62 -17.98
C ILE A 539 11.27 35.38 -17.51
N LEU A 540 11.72 36.35 -18.28
CA LEU A 540 12.87 37.20 -17.99
C LEU A 540 12.43 38.66 -17.87
N HIS A 541 12.80 39.36 -16.80
CA HIS A 541 12.59 40.81 -16.69
C HIS A 541 13.82 41.57 -16.18
N ASP A 542 13.99 42.81 -16.65
CA ASP A 542 15.03 43.76 -16.20
C ASP A 542 14.44 44.95 -15.41
N GLY A 543 13.23 44.78 -14.86
CA GLY A 543 12.44 45.85 -14.23
C GLY A 543 11.68 46.74 -15.21
N ASN A 544 12.20 46.97 -16.42
CA ASN A 544 11.63 47.87 -17.44
C ASN A 544 11.07 47.14 -18.68
N SER A 545 11.49 45.90 -18.90
CA SER A 545 11.21 45.05 -20.05
C SER A 545 10.88 43.64 -19.56
N VAL A 546 9.98 42.95 -20.26
CA VAL A 546 9.67 41.54 -19.99
C VAL A 546 9.75 40.73 -21.28
N PHE A 547 10.32 39.53 -21.19
CA PHE A 547 10.42 38.55 -22.28
C PHE A 547 9.85 37.22 -21.80
N THR A 548 9.09 36.52 -22.65
CA THR A 548 8.75 35.11 -22.45
C THR A 548 9.55 34.28 -23.45
N TRP A 549 10.31 33.29 -22.99
CA TRP A 549 11.12 32.41 -23.84
C TRP A 549 10.51 31.01 -23.86
N ILE A 550 10.32 30.46 -25.06
CA ILE A 550 9.63 29.20 -25.30
C ILE A 550 10.61 28.16 -25.85
N GLY A 551 10.92 27.14 -25.03
CA GLY A 551 11.78 26.03 -25.41
C GLY A 551 11.16 25.12 -26.48
N ASN A 552 12.00 24.50 -27.31
CA ASN A 552 11.60 23.68 -28.46
C ASN A 552 10.93 22.33 -28.10
N LEU A 553 11.03 21.89 -26.84
CA LEU A 553 10.41 20.65 -26.34
C LEU A 553 9.20 20.93 -25.43
N THR A 554 8.68 22.16 -25.44
CA THR A 554 7.51 22.58 -24.65
C THR A 554 6.20 22.27 -25.36
N THR A 555 5.15 22.07 -24.56
CA THR A 555 3.78 21.78 -25.02
C THR A 555 2.90 23.04 -25.00
N SER A 556 1.71 22.98 -25.60
CA SER A 556 0.72 24.06 -25.51
C SER A 556 0.30 24.37 -24.06
N LEU A 557 0.33 23.37 -23.18
CA LEU A 557 0.06 23.55 -21.76
C LEU A 557 1.13 24.43 -21.09
N ASP A 558 2.41 24.21 -21.40
CA ASP A 558 3.51 25.04 -20.90
C ASP A 558 3.37 26.51 -21.36
N HIS A 559 2.76 26.74 -22.53
CA HIS A 559 2.48 28.09 -23.06
C HIS A 559 1.32 28.75 -22.32
N GLU A 560 0.26 28.01 -21.96
CA GLU A 560 -0.78 28.54 -21.05
C GLU A 560 -0.23 28.86 -19.66
N LEU A 561 0.69 28.04 -19.14
CA LEU A 561 1.35 28.27 -17.86
C LEU A 561 2.23 29.53 -17.88
N VAL A 562 2.96 29.79 -18.96
CA VAL A 562 3.83 30.99 -19.05
C VAL A 562 3.01 32.28 -19.06
N GLU A 563 1.88 32.33 -19.77
CA GLU A 563 1.04 33.54 -19.82
C GLU A 563 0.28 33.75 -18.49
N ARG A 564 -0.19 32.69 -17.83
CA ARG A 564 -0.80 32.80 -16.48
C ARG A 564 0.20 33.26 -15.42
N GLN A 565 1.45 32.77 -15.45
CA GLN A 565 2.49 33.22 -14.51
C GLN A 565 3.01 34.62 -14.86
N LEU A 566 2.97 35.04 -16.12
CA LEU A 566 3.31 36.41 -16.53
C LEU A 566 2.41 37.45 -15.85
N ASP A 567 1.08 37.29 -15.91
CA ASP A 567 0.16 38.23 -15.24
C ASP A 567 0.33 38.23 -13.70
N ALA A 568 0.75 37.10 -13.13
CA ALA A 568 1.00 36.94 -11.69
C ALA A 568 2.37 37.48 -11.21
N ILE A 569 3.33 37.74 -12.12
CA ILE A 569 4.68 38.24 -11.79
C ILE A 569 4.88 39.69 -12.29
N LYS A 570 4.43 40.01 -13.51
CA LYS A 570 4.54 41.32 -14.18
C LYS A 570 3.35 41.60 -15.11
N SER A 571 2.16 41.80 -14.53
CA SER A 571 0.97 42.23 -15.29
C SER A 571 1.08 43.67 -15.83
N ASP A 572 1.91 44.51 -15.23
CA ASP A 572 2.12 45.92 -15.60
C ASP A 572 2.76 46.12 -16.98
N LEU A 573 3.77 45.32 -17.34
CA LEU A 573 4.58 45.53 -18.55
C LEU A 573 4.24 44.56 -19.71
N PRO A 574 4.28 45.00 -20.98
CA PRO A 574 4.04 44.12 -22.12
C PRO A 574 5.23 43.19 -22.36
N SER A 575 4.96 41.88 -22.44
CA SER A 575 5.96 40.87 -22.75
C SER A 575 6.35 40.83 -24.23
N ARG A 576 7.56 40.35 -24.50
CA ARG A 576 8.04 39.96 -25.84
C ARG A 576 8.23 38.46 -25.89
N SER A 577 7.39 37.75 -26.62
CA SER A 577 7.53 36.30 -26.80
C SER A 577 8.65 35.98 -27.79
N LEU A 578 9.58 35.14 -27.35
CA LEU A 578 10.73 34.62 -28.09
C LEU A 578 10.64 33.09 -28.15
N LYS A 579 11.02 32.51 -29.29
CA LYS A 579 11.18 31.05 -29.42
C LYS A 579 12.67 30.70 -29.41
N GLU A 580 12.99 29.55 -28.85
CA GLU A 580 14.35 29.00 -28.85
C GLU A 580 14.98 29.03 -30.25
N GLY A 581 16.18 29.60 -30.36
CA GLY A 581 16.89 29.83 -31.62
C GLY A 581 16.45 31.09 -32.40
N ARG A 582 15.50 31.88 -31.88
CA ARG A 582 15.06 33.19 -32.43
C ARG A 582 15.11 34.31 -31.39
N GLU A 583 16.05 34.23 -30.46
CA GLU A 583 16.24 35.24 -29.43
C GLU A 583 16.87 36.52 -30.00
N THR A 584 16.50 37.69 -29.46
CA THR A 584 17.09 38.99 -29.83
C THR A 584 18.38 39.26 -29.05
N ASP A 585 19.29 40.09 -29.58
CA ASP A 585 20.55 40.42 -28.90
C ASP A 585 20.34 40.97 -27.47
N LYS A 586 19.35 41.86 -27.25
CA LYS A 586 18.98 42.33 -25.89
C LYS A 586 18.61 41.22 -24.90
N PHE A 587 18.12 40.07 -25.37
CA PHE A 587 17.82 38.94 -24.48
C PHE A 587 19.12 38.26 -23.99
N TRP A 588 20.15 38.18 -24.84
CA TRP A 588 21.48 37.70 -24.44
C TRP A 588 22.25 38.75 -23.64
N GLU A 589 22.15 40.04 -23.96
CA GLU A 589 22.72 41.13 -23.12
C GLU A 589 22.27 41.05 -21.65
N LEU A 590 21.06 40.52 -21.39
CA LEU A 590 20.51 40.31 -20.05
C LEU A 590 20.85 38.93 -19.42
N LEU A 591 21.35 37.96 -20.17
CA LEU A 591 21.70 36.60 -19.70
C LEU A 591 23.19 36.25 -19.87
N GLY A 592 24.00 37.20 -20.34
CA GLY A 592 25.37 36.96 -20.78
C GLY A 592 25.44 36.23 -22.13
N ASP A 593 26.67 35.87 -22.52
CA ASP A 593 26.95 35.21 -23.80
C ASP A 593 26.13 33.92 -24.00
N LYS A 594 25.83 33.61 -25.27
CA LYS A 594 25.03 32.44 -25.66
C LYS A 594 25.77 31.12 -25.42
N LEU A 595 25.72 30.64 -24.18
CA LEU A 595 26.25 29.34 -23.76
C LEU A 595 25.34 28.17 -24.18
N LYS A 596 25.88 26.95 -24.08
CA LYS A 596 25.09 25.72 -24.23
C LYS A 596 24.30 25.44 -22.96
N TYR A 597 23.04 25.03 -23.13
CA TYR A 597 22.12 24.63 -22.06
C TYR A 597 21.61 23.19 -22.27
N SER A 598 20.92 22.66 -21.27
CA SER A 598 20.35 21.30 -21.31
C SER A 598 19.09 21.24 -22.17
N ASN A 599 18.84 20.10 -22.80
CA ASN A 599 17.54 19.76 -23.40
C ASN A 599 16.79 18.69 -22.58
N LYS A 600 17.39 18.11 -21.53
CA LYS A 600 16.75 17.09 -20.68
C LYS A 600 15.77 17.75 -19.72
N LYS A 601 14.52 17.28 -19.69
CA LYS A 601 13.56 17.59 -18.63
C LYS A 601 14.10 17.10 -17.28
N ILE A 602 13.85 17.84 -16.20
CA ILE A 602 14.28 17.45 -14.85
C ILE A 602 13.37 16.32 -14.39
N GLU A 603 13.94 15.14 -14.24
CA GLU A 603 13.24 13.96 -13.70
C GLU A 603 12.89 14.19 -12.23
N ARG A 604 11.65 13.87 -11.83
CA ARG A 604 11.25 13.78 -10.43
C ARG A 604 11.45 12.35 -9.96
N GLU A 605 11.94 12.17 -8.74
CA GLU A 605 12.05 10.86 -8.10
C GLU A 605 10.67 10.18 -8.05
N GLN A 606 10.55 9.02 -8.70
CA GLN A 606 9.33 8.23 -8.66
C GLN A 606 9.17 7.56 -7.30
N GLU A 607 7.92 7.54 -6.80
CA GLU A 607 7.56 6.86 -5.56
C GLU A 607 7.88 5.35 -5.66
N SER A 608 8.59 4.79 -4.68
CA SER A 608 8.89 3.35 -4.67
C SER A 608 7.71 2.53 -4.16
N ASP A 609 7.84 1.22 -4.22
CA ASP A 609 7.02 0.31 -3.42
C ASP A 609 7.17 0.67 -1.93
N PRO A 610 6.07 0.72 -1.15
CA PRO A 610 6.10 1.19 0.23
C PRO A 610 6.57 0.10 1.20
N HIS A 611 7.34 0.48 2.23
CA HIS A 611 7.77 -0.40 3.32
C HIS A 611 7.29 0.13 4.66
N LEU A 612 6.59 -0.68 5.45
CA LEU A 612 6.16 -0.33 6.80
C LEU A 612 7.16 -0.85 7.84
N PHE A 613 7.47 -0.04 8.85
CA PHE A 613 8.35 -0.37 9.96
C PHE A 613 7.67 -0.06 11.29
N SER A 614 7.72 -0.99 12.24
CA SER A 614 7.49 -0.72 13.67
C SER A 614 8.70 -0.01 14.26
N CYS A 615 8.48 0.99 15.13
CA CYS A 615 9.54 1.85 15.67
C CYS A 615 9.47 1.95 17.19
N ILE A 616 10.58 1.60 17.85
CA ILE A 616 10.75 1.67 19.31
C ILE A 616 11.89 2.64 19.63
N LEU A 617 11.54 3.80 20.16
CA LEU A 617 12.51 4.77 20.65
C LEU A 617 12.96 4.39 22.08
N SER A 618 14.25 4.08 22.23
CA SER A 618 14.86 3.74 23.52
C SER A 618 15.02 4.99 24.40
N LYS A 619 15.07 4.83 25.73
CA LYS A 619 15.27 5.95 26.68
C LYS A 619 16.53 6.77 26.39
N ASP A 620 17.56 6.12 25.87
CA ASP A 620 18.86 6.68 25.51
C ASP A 620 18.87 7.34 24.12
N GLY A 621 17.69 7.56 23.52
CA GLY A 621 17.51 8.21 22.21
C GLY A 621 17.69 7.29 21.00
N ASN A 622 18.17 6.06 21.20
CA ASN A 622 18.40 5.07 20.15
C ASN A 622 17.10 4.52 19.56
N LEU A 623 16.89 4.72 18.26
CA LEU A 623 15.77 4.17 17.50
C LEU A 623 16.06 2.72 17.08
N LYS A 624 15.24 1.77 17.55
CA LYS A 624 15.16 0.40 17.00
C LYS A 624 13.96 0.32 16.06
N VAL A 625 14.10 -0.37 14.93
CA VAL A 625 13.00 -0.57 13.97
C VAL A 625 12.88 -2.04 13.56
N LYS A 626 11.71 -2.42 13.03
CA LYS A 626 11.44 -3.75 12.47
C LYS A 626 10.51 -3.65 11.27
N GLU A 627 10.90 -4.17 10.11
CA GLU A 627 10.04 -4.16 8.91
C GLU A 627 8.80 -5.07 9.12
N ILE A 628 7.63 -4.63 8.66
CA ILE A 628 6.39 -5.40 8.63
C ILE A 628 6.04 -5.65 7.17
N HIS A 629 6.26 -6.90 6.73
CA HIS A 629 5.98 -7.31 5.36
C HIS A 629 4.47 -7.60 5.16
N HIS A 630 3.98 -7.42 3.93
CA HIS A 630 2.57 -7.66 3.55
C HIS A 630 1.58 -7.04 4.55
N PHE A 631 1.81 -5.77 4.89
CA PHE A 631 1.08 -5.05 5.92
C PHE A 631 -0.36 -4.73 5.52
N THR A 632 -1.19 -4.51 6.53
CA THR A 632 -2.62 -4.20 6.45
C THR A 632 -2.98 -3.14 7.48
N GLN A 633 -4.16 -2.51 7.38
CA GLN A 633 -4.63 -1.56 8.39
C GLN A 633 -4.59 -2.16 9.82
N ASP A 634 -4.91 -3.44 9.96
CA ASP A 634 -4.96 -4.13 11.24
C ASP A 634 -3.58 -4.28 11.92
N ASP A 635 -2.47 -4.01 11.23
CA ASP A 635 -1.13 -4.02 11.82
C ASP A 635 -0.72 -2.67 12.45
N LEU A 636 -1.48 -1.60 12.23
CA LEU A 636 -1.30 -0.30 12.88
C LEU A 636 -1.86 -0.35 14.30
N MET A 637 -1.05 -0.87 15.22
CA MET A 637 -1.40 -1.05 16.64
C MET A 637 -1.42 0.29 17.37
N ALA A 638 -2.50 0.58 18.10
CA ALA A 638 -2.70 1.85 18.82
C ALA A 638 -1.64 2.15 19.88
N GLU A 639 -0.90 1.14 20.33
CA GLU A 639 0.15 1.24 21.34
C GLU A 639 1.55 1.57 20.77
N ASP A 640 1.70 1.56 19.44
CA ASP A 640 2.99 1.64 18.74
C ASP A 640 3.13 2.88 17.83
N VAL A 641 4.36 3.16 17.37
CA VAL A 641 4.68 4.14 16.34
C VAL A 641 5.21 3.38 15.12
N PHE A 642 4.80 3.77 13.92
CA PHE A 642 5.24 3.15 12.67
C PHE A 642 5.81 4.20 11.70
N VAL A 643 6.79 3.81 10.88
CA VAL A 643 7.26 4.57 9.71
C VAL A 643 6.90 3.83 8.43
N LEU A 644 6.23 4.52 7.51
CA LEU A 644 5.95 4.04 6.16
C LEU A 644 6.88 4.77 5.17
N ASP A 645 7.91 4.07 4.68
CA ASP A 645 8.86 4.58 3.68
C ASP A 645 8.31 4.41 2.26
N CYS A 646 8.19 5.52 1.52
CA CYS A 646 7.79 5.57 0.11
C CYS A 646 8.95 6.07 -0.80
N HIS A 647 10.18 6.08 -0.27
CA HIS A 647 11.45 6.58 -0.84
C HIS A 647 11.49 8.09 -1.13
N SER A 648 10.50 8.63 -1.83
CA SER A 648 10.35 10.07 -2.10
C SER A 648 9.85 10.89 -0.89
N TYR A 649 9.22 10.21 0.07
CA TYR A 649 8.76 10.75 1.35
C TYR A 649 8.51 9.60 2.35
N ILE A 650 8.40 9.93 3.63
CA ILE A 650 8.02 9.00 4.70
C ILE A 650 6.82 9.51 5.51
N PHE A 651 6.00 8.60 6.04
CA PHE A 651 4.98 8.92 7.04
C PHE A 651 5.35 8.30 8.38
N VAL A 652 5.36 9.08 9.46
CA VAL A 652 5.40 8.60 10.85
C VAL A 652 3.98 8.56 11.38
N TRP A 653 3.37 7.37 11.47
CA TRP A 653 2.06 7.16 12.08
C TRP A 653 2.21 6.91 13.58
N VAL A 654 1.37 7.55 14.38
CA VAL A 654 1.46 7.55 15.85
C VAL A 654 0.14 7.06 16.45
N GLY A 655 0.19 5.91 17.14
CA GLY A 655 -0.96 5.31 17.79
C GLY A 655 -1.57 6.16 18.91
N GLN A 656 -2.83 5.91 19.24
CA GLN A 656 -3.60 6.70 20.18
C GLN A 656 -3.22 6.42 21.65
N GLU A 657 -2.77 5.21 21.97
CA GLU A 657 -2.34 4.80 23.31
C GLU A 657 -0.81 4.97 23.54
N VAL A 658 -0.07 5.45 22.54
CA VAL A 658 1.37 5.82 22.66
C VAL A 658 1.57 6.92 23.73
N ASP A 659 2.63 6.82 24.54
CA ASP A 659 2.96 7.82 25.57
C ASP A 659 3.11 9.23 24.97
N ALA A 660 2.51 10.22 25.66
CA ALA A 660 2.41 11.59 25.18
C ALA A 660 3.78 12.27 24.90
N LYS A 661 4.87 11.84 25.55
CA LYS A 661 6.22 12.34 25.27
C LYS A 661 6.71 11.80 23.93
N VAL A 662 6.52 10.50 23.67
CA VAL A 662 6.87 9.85 22.40
C VAL A 662 6.08 10.47 21.25
N LYS A 663 4.79 10.82 21.46
CA LYS A 663 4.01 11.56 20.45
C LYS A 663 4.62 12.91 20.06
N THR A 664 5.25 13.62 21.00
CA THR A 664 5.96 14.88 20.69
C THR A 664 7.33 14.68 20.02
N GLN A 665 7.84 13.44 19.99
CA GLN A 665 9.11 13.06 19.35
C GLN A 665 8.91 12.47 17.94
N ALA A 666 7.69 12.42 17.41
CA ALA A 666 7.41 11.77 16.12
C ALA A 666 8.23 12.32 14.93
N MET A 667 8.55 13.62 14.91
CA MET A 667 9.43 14.19 13.88
C MET A 667 10.90 13.74 14.06
N ASP A 668 11.40 13.71 15.30
CA ASP A 668 12.74 13.19 15.66
C ASP A 668 12.88 11.68 15.33
N ILE A 669 11.81 10.90 15.46
CA ILE A 669 11.76 9.49 15.02
C ILE A 669 11.91 9.39 13.50
N GLY A 670 11.20 10.23 12.73
CA GLY A 670 11.35 10.28 11.27
C GLY A 670 12.73 10.74 10.82
N GLU A 671 13.30 11.76 11.47
CA GLU A 671 14.65 12.26 11.17
C GLU A 671 15.73 11.21 11.47
N LYS A 672 15.62 10.51 12.60
CA LYS A 672 16.51 9.37 12.94
C LYS A 672 16.34 8.18 12.00
N PHE A 673 15.14 7.96 11.46
CA PHE A 673 14.90 6.94 10.44
C PHE A 673 15.65 7.26 9.15
N LEU A 674 15.53 8.50 8.64
CA LEU A 674 16.25 8.96 7.45
C LEU A 674 17.78 8.92 7.64
N VAL A 675 18.29 9.44 8.77
CA VAL A 675 19.74 9.48 9.06
C VAL A 675 20.37 8.09 9.14
N ARG A 676 19.57 7.05 9.42
CA ARG A 676 20.02 5.65 9.55
C ARG A 676 19.81 4.80 8.29
N ASP A 677 19.17 5.35 7.25
CA ASP A 677 18.87 4.73 5.95
C ASP A 677 18.72 3.21 6.00
N PHE A 678 17.70 2.75 6.74
CA PHE A 678 17.53 1.33 7.06
C PHE A 678 17.38 0.41 5.85
N LEU A 679 17.13 0.93 4.65
CA LEU A 679 17.04 0.15 3.41
C LEU A 679 18.27 0.31 2.48
N MET A 680 19.28 1.08 2.88
CA MET A 680 20.48 1.37 2.08
C MET A 680 20.11 1.92 0.68
N LYS A 681 19.14 2.85 0.64
CA LYS A 681 18.58 3.47 -0.58
C LYS A 681 19.20 4.84 -0.89
N ASN A 682 20.14 5.32 -0.09
CA ASN A 682 20.68 6.69 -0.08
C ASN A 682 19.57 7.75 0.09
N LEU A 683 18.68 7.56 1.08
CA LEU A 683 17.62 8.53 1.40
C LEU A 683 18.22 9.89 1.79
N SER A 684 17.75 10.98 1.18
CA SER A 684 18.20 12.33 1.56
C SER A 684 17.70 12.69 2.96
N ARG A 685 18.49 13.44 3.73
CA ARG A 685 18.04 14.04 5.00
C ARG A 685 16.94 15.08 4.81
N GLU A 686 16.79 15.60 3.59
CA GLU A 686 15.78 16.55 3.13
C GLU A 686 14.51 15.86 2.60
N THR A 687 14.48 14.52 2.62
CA THR A 687 13.28 13.74 2.26
C THR A 687 12.09 14.23 3.10
N THR A 688 10.95 14.41 2.43
CA THR A 688 9.73 14.93 3.04
C THR A 688 9.24 13.97 4.14
N ILE A 689 8.97 14.51 5.32
CA ILE A 689 8.41 13.76 6.46
C ILE A 689 6.98 14.23 6.73
N PHE A 690 6.04 13.30 6.81
CA PHE A 690 4.70 13.52 7.36
C PHE A 690 4.60 12.92 8.77
N THR A 691 3.90 13.57 9.69
CA THR A 691 3.42 12.94 10.94
C THR A 691 1.92 12.79 10.88
N VAL A 692 1.44 11.55 11.02
CA VAL A 692 0.02 11.17 11.07
C VAL A 692 -0.28 10.67 12.48
N SER A 693 -1.47 10.96 13.01
CA SER A 693 -1.94 10.41 14.29
C SER A 693 -3.20 9.60 14.07
N GLU A 694 -3.35 8.54 14.87
CA GLU A 694 -4.45 7.58 14.76
C GLU A 694 -5.85 8.26 14.78
N GLY A 695 -6.75 7.77 13.92
CA GLY A 695 -8.10 8.33 13.74
C GLY A 695 -8.08 9.71 13.06
N SER A 696 -6.94 10.12 12.52
CA SER A 696 -6.70 11.34 11.74
C SER A 696 -5.75 11.09 10.56
N GLU A 697 -5.89 9.92 9.95
CA GLU A 697 -5.23 9.51 8.72
C GLU A 697 -5.86 10.17 7.49
N PRO A 698 -5.11 11.02 6.75
CA PRO A 698 -5.59 11.58 5.49
C PRO A 698 -5.51 10.56 4.35
N GLN A 699 -6.26 10.78 3.26
CA GLN A 699 -6.30 9.90 2.07
C GLN A 699 -4.90 9.60 1.48
N ILE A 700 -3.97 10.56 1.54
CA ILE A 700 -2.57 10.37 1.11
C ILE A 700 -1.82 9.23 1.83
N PHE A 701 -2.28 8.86 3.04
CA PHE A 701 -1.74 7.76 3.84
C PHE A 701 -2.62 6.49 3.76
N THR A 702 -3.94 6.62 3.85
CA THR A 702 -4.84 5.45 3.86
C THR A 702 -4.77 4.65 2.56
N ARG A 703 -4.47 5.30 1.43
CA ARG A 703 -4.29 4.69 0.10
C ARG A 703 -3.27 3.54 0.01
N PHE A 704 -2.34 3.42 0.97
CA PHE A 704 -1.37 2.31 0.99
C PHE A 704 -1.91 1.03 1.65
N PHE A 705 -3.12 1.08 2.19
CA PHE A 705 -3.74 0.00 2.97
C PHE A 705 -5.11 -0.35 2.39
N THR A 706 -5.56 -1.59 2.60
CA THR A 706 -7.00 -1.92 2.49
C THR A 706 -7.73 -1.32 3.70
N TRP A 707 -8.16 -0.07 3.56
CA TRP A 707 -8.64 0.75 4.68
C TRP A 707 -10.14 0.57 4.97
N ASP A 708 -10.49 0.50 6.26
CA ASP A 708 -11.85 0.50 6.79
C ASP A 708 -11.99 1.62 7.84
N SER A 709 -12.73 2.68 7.48
CA SER A 709 -12.96 3.85 8.36
C SER A 709 -13.85 3.54 9.57
N ALA A 710 -14.57 2.41 9.61
CA ALA A 710 -15.32 2.02 10.80
C ALA A 710 -14.39 1.55 11.93
N LYS A 711 -13.22 0.98 11.60
CA LYS A 711 -12.21 0.54 12.58
C LYS A 711 -11.49 1.71 13.25
N SER A 712 -11.13 2.75 12.51
CA SER A 712 -10.41 3.92 13.05
C SER A 712 -11.27 4.78 13.99
N LEU A 713 -12.60 4.65 13.93
CA LEU A 713 -13.54 5.28 14.87
C LEU A 713 -13.72 4.49 16.19
N MET A 714 -13.23 3.25 16.29
CA MET A 714 -13.30 2.47 17.53
C MET A 714 -12.35 3.04 18.59
N HIS A 715 -12.81 3.05 19.85
CA HIS A 715 -12.06 3.60 20.98
C HIS A 715 -11.48 2.48 21.88
N GLY A 716 -10.41 2.80 22.62
CA GLY A 716 -9.72 1.86 23.51
C GLY A 716 -8.49 1.21 22.85
N SER A 717 -7.87 0.28 23.57
CA SER A 717 -6.65 -0.39 23.11
C SER A 717 -6.91 -1.38 21.97
N SER A 718 -5.87 -1.74 21.20
CA SER A 718 -5.97 -2.66 20.07
C SER A 718 -6.67 -3.97 20.47
N TYR A 719 -6.31 -4.52 21.63
CA TYR A 719 -6.91 -5.72 22.21
C TYR A 719 -8.41 -5.55 22.48
N GLN A 720 -8.83 -4.43 23.08
CA GLN A 720 -10.23 -4.16 23.40
C GLN A 720 -11.10 -4.06 22.14
N ARG A 721 -10.60 -3.40 21.09
CA ARG A 721 -11.34 -3.26 19.81
C ARG A 721 -11.51 -4.60 19.12
N ARG A 722 -10.44 -5.37 19.01
CA ARG A 722 -10.44 -6.72 18.39
C ARG A 722 -11.33 -7.69 19.17
N LEU A 723 -11.32 -7.64 20.51
CA LEU A 723 -12.20 -8.47 21.35
C LEU A 723 -13.67 -8.09 21.18
N ALA A 724 -13.99 -6.80 21.05
CA ALA A 724 -15.34 -6.34 20.78
C ALA A 724 -15.85 -6.85 19.43
N ILE A 725 -15.04 -6.77 18.36
CA ILE A 725 -15.37 -7.33 17.03
C ILE A 725 -15.63 -8.85 17.14
N LEU A 726 -14.72 -9.60 17.78
CA LEU A 726 -14.79 -11.06 17.92
C LEU A 726 -16.00 -11.56 18.74
N LYS A 727 -16.44 -10.79 19.76
CA LYS A 727 -17.68 -11.04 20.51
C LYS A 727 -18.94 -10.45 19.81
N GLY A 728 -18.86 -10.09 18.53
CA GLY A 728 -20.01 -9.63 17.71
C GLY A 728 -20.43 -8.17 17.93
N GLY A 729 -19.65 -7.40 18.68
CA GLY A 729 -19.85 -5.98 18.94
C GLY A 729 -19.46 -5.11 17.75
N ALA A 730 -20.28 -5.10 16.70
CA ALA A 730 -20.15 -4.14 15.60
C ALA A 730 -20.14 -2.69 16.13
N ALA A 731 -19.40 -1.81 15.44
CA ALA A 731 -19.28 -0.42 15.82
C ALA A 731 -20.66 0.23 15.97
N LYS A 732 -20.95 0.83 17.13
CA LYS A 732 -22.13 1.68 17.29
C LYS A 732 -21.93 2.92 16.44
N LEU A 733 -22.49 2.90 15.22
CA LEU A 733 -22.76 4.09 14.42
C LEU A 733 -23.60 5.04 15.28
N LEU A 734 -22.90 5.95 15.96
CA LEU A 734 -23.51 6.87 16.90
C LEU A 734 -24.04 8.03 16.07
N ASP A 735 -25.23 7.84 15.50
CA ASP A 735 -25.99 8.84 14.75
C ASP A 735 -26.31 10.01 15.69
N LYS A 736 -25.35 10.95 15.76
CA LYS A 736 -25.43 12.15 16.57
C LYS A 736 -26.26 13.15 15.78
N PRO A 737 -27.49 13.50 16.19
CA PRO A 737 -28.25 14.53 15.52
C PRO A 737 -27.43 15.82 15.49
N LYS A 738 -27.37 16.48 14.32
CA LYS A 738 -26.44 17.58 13.98
C LYS A 738 -26.44 18.73 14.99
N ARG A 739 -25.71 18.56 16.10
CA ARG A 739 -25.55 19.54 17.17
C ARG A 739 -24.52 20.58 16.74
N ARG A 740 -25.01 21.70 16.21
CA ARG A 740 -24.18 22.88 15.90
C ARG A 740 -23.26 23.21 17.08
N THR A 741 -21.96 23.06 16.88
CA THR A 741 -20.94 23.65 17.75
C THR A 741 -20.99 25.18 17.64
N PRO A 742 -20.82 25.93 18.74
CA PRO A 742 -20.79 27.38 18.70
C PRO A 742 -19.48 27.87 18.06
N ALA A 743 -19.57 28.86 17.18
CA ALA A 743 -18.39 29.48 16.59
C ALA A 743 -17.56 30.22 17.66
N VAL A 744 -16.26 29.93 17.73
CA VAL A 744 -15.33 30.62 18.63
C VAL A 744 -14.93 31.96 18.01
N SER A 745 -15.80 32.96 18.14
CA SER A 745 -15.45 34.35 17.83
C SER A 745 -14.68 34.97 18.99
N GLY A 746 -13.39 35.26 18.79
CA GLY A 746 -12.61 36.05 19.75
C GLY A 746 -13.21 37.43 19.93
N ARG A 747 -13.51 37.83 21.17
CA ARG A 747 -14.01 39.18 21.48
C ARG A 747 -12.84 40.13 21.76
N SER A 748 -12.49 40.95 20.78
CA SER A 748 -11.91 42.27 21.05
C SER A 748 -12.99 43.17 21.68
N ALA A 749 -12.60 44.03 22.63
CA ALA A 749 -13.52 44.91 23.34
C ALA A 749 -13.65 46.28 22.66
N ALA A 750 -14.85 46.60 22.17
CA ALA A 750 -15.29 47.95 21.86
C ALA A 750 -16.82 48.02 22.00
N GLN A 751 -17.33 49.14 22.51
CA GLN A 751 -18.77 49.43 22.54
C GLN A 751 -19.11 50.36 21.37
N ASP A 752 -20.24 50.14 20.69
CA ASP A 752 -21.34 51.12 20.74
C ASP A 752 -22.68 50.49 20.29
N LYS A 753 -23.72 51.32 20.21
CA LYS A 753 -25.16 50.96 20.24
C LYS A 753 -25.70 50.36 18.94
N ALA A 754 -26.78 49.61 19.09
CA ALA A 754 -27.53 48.99 18.00
C ALA A 754 -28.59 49.93 17.38
N GLN A 755 -28.90 49.70 16.10
CA GLN A 755 -30.16 50.13 15.51
C GLN A 755 -30.79 49.03 14.64
N ARG A 756 -32.09 48.79 14.87
CA ARG A 756 -33.03 48.14 13.92
C ARG A 756 -33.21 49.07 12.71
N SER A 757 -33.59 48.64 11.51
CA SER A 757 -33.87 47.31 10.93
C SER A 757 -34.31 47.48 9.47
N ARG A 758 -34.14 46.45 8.62
CA ARG A 758 -35.22 45.83 7.77
C ARG A 758 -34.62 44.86 6.75
N SER A 759 -35.33 43.76 6.49
CA SER A 759 -35.09 42.84 5.39
C SER A 759 -35.82 43.30 4.13
N MET A 760 -35.20 43.06 2.96
CA MET A 760 -35.88 43.02 1.66
C MET A 760 -35.49 41.72 0.97
N SER A 761 -36.48 41.04 0.36
CA SER A 761 -36.33 39.75 -0.29
C SER A 761 -36.43 39.88 -1.80
N THR A 762 -35.50 39.26 -2.54
CA THR A 762 -35.60 38.98 -3.98
C THR A 762 -35.16 37.53 -4.25
N SER A 763 -35.59 37.00 -5.39
CA SER A 763 -35.68 35.55 -5.67
C SER A 763 -34.35 34.79 -5.79
N PRO A 764 -34.35 33.44 -5.60
CA PRO A 764 -33.16 32.61 -5.66
C PRO A 764 -32.93 31.99 -7.05
N GLU A 765 -32.07 32.58 -7.87
CA GLU A 765 -31.58 31.92 -9.10
C GLU A 765 -30.09 32.23 -9.35
N CYS A 766 -29.25 31.70 -8.47
CA CYS A 766 -27.81 31.54 -8.71
C CYS A 766 -27.28 30.44 -7.79
N HIS A 767 -26.57 29.45 -8.35
CA HIS A 767 -25.97 28.37 -7.56
C HIS A 767 -24.90 28.97 -6.63
N ARG A 768 -25.12 28.88 -5.31
CA ARG A 768 -24.15 29.37 -4.33
C ARG A 768 -22.92 28.49 -4.34
N ILE A 769 -21.89 28.92 -5.07
CA ILE A 769 -20.52 28.46 -4.91
C ILE A 769 -20.18 28.60 -3.43
N ARG A 770 -19.90 27.47 -2.75
CA ARG A 770 -19.51 27.44 -1.34
C ARG A 770 -18.17 28.19 -1.22
N GLY A 771 -18.07 29.08 -0.22
CA GLY A 771 -17.05 30.13 -0.23
C GLY A 771 -15.62 29.62 -0.31
N ARG A 772 -14.92 29.94 -1.41
CA ARG A 772 -13.47 29.77 -1.55
C ARG A 772 -12.74 30.62 -0.50
N SER A 773 -11.59 30.15 -0.03
CA SER A 773 -10.71 30.93 0.86
C SER A 773 -10.32 32.29 0.25
N PRO A 774 -10.11 33.36 1.06
CA PRO A 774 -9.56 34.62 0.58
C PRO A 774 -8.23 34.50 -0.19
N ALA A 775 -7.42 33.47 0.05
CA ALA A 775 -6.23 33.18 -0.75
C ALA A 775 -6.60 32.78 -2.19
N PHE A 776 -7.46 31.76 -2.34
CA PHE A 776 -7.97 31.32 -3.65
C PHE A 776 -8.82 32.40 -4.34
N ALA A 777 -9.55 33.22 -3.60
CA ALA A 777 -10.27 34.36 -4.15
C ALA A 777 -9.32 35.44 -4.70
N ALA A 778 -8.23 35.75 -3.98
CA ALA A 778 -7.19 36.66 -4.46
C ALA A 778 -6.53 36.13 -5.75
N LEU A 779 -6.12 34.85 -5.77
CA LEU A 779 -5.58 34.18 -6.96
C LEU A 779 -6.59 34.19 -8.13
N THR A 780 -7.84 33.79 -7.90
CA THR A 780 -8.89 33.83 -8.94
C THR A 780 -9.06 35.25 -9.48
N SER A 781 -9.07 36.28 -8.61
CA SER A 781 -9.20 37.69 -9.00
C SER A 781 -7.99 38.27 -9.76
N ALA A 782 -6.84 37.59 -9.76
CA ALA A 782 -5.73 37.95 -10.64
C ALA A 782 -6.04 37.54 -12.09
N PHE A 783 -6.59 36.34 -12.29
CA PHE A 783 -6.96 35.79 -13.61
C PHE A 783 -8.30 36.33 -14.15
N GLU A 784 -9.25 36.70 -13.27
CA GLU A 784 -10.55 37.28 -13.67
C GLU A 784 -10.49 38.76 -14.08
N LYS A 785 -9.33 39.43 -13.93
CA LYS A 785 -9.11 40.76 -14.53
C LYS A 785 -9.02 40.62 -16.05
N PRO A 786 -9.90 41.26 -16.84
CA PRO A 786 -9.76 41.29 -18.29
C PRO A 786 -8.58 42.20 -18.67
N SER A 787 -7.37 41.63 -18.67
CA SER A 787 -6.17 42.23 -19.24
C SER A 787 -6.45 42.63 -20.69
N THR A 788 -6.20 43.89 -21.05
CA THR A 788 -6.50 44.42 -22.40
C THR A 788 -5.48 44.00 -23.47
N ARG A 789 -4.69 42.95 -23.20
CA ARG A 789 -3.71 42.40 -24.14
C ARG A 789 -4.39 41.42 -25.11
N ASN A 790 -4.15 41.64 -26.39
CA ASN A 790 -4.32 40.67 -27.48
C ASN A 790 -5.75 40.34 -27.98
N LEU A 791 -6.64 41.33 -28.09
CA LEU A 791 -7.63 41.32 -29.19
C LEU A 791 -6.98 41.80 -30.51
N SER A 792 -5.98 41.05 -30.97
CA SER A 792 -5.16 41.36 -32.15
C SER A 792 -5.25 40.27 -33.22
N THR A 793 -6.47 39.74 -33.44
CA THR A 793 -6.76 38.82 -34.55
C THR A 793 -8.13 39.18 -35.14
N PRO A 794 -8.24 39.48 -36.44
CA PRO A 794 -9.53 39.79 -37.05
C PRO A 794 -10.42 38.54 -37.08
N PRO A 795 -11.72 38.64 -36.75
CA PRO A 795 -12.61 37.50 -36.80
C PRO A 795 -12.78 36.98 -38.25
N PRO A 796 -12.88 35.65 -38.46
CA PRO A 796 -13.00 35.08 -39.80
C PRO A 796 -14.29 35.55 -40.49
N ALA A 797 -14.15 36.11 -41.70
CA ALA A 797 -15.24 36.73 -42.42
C ALA A 797 -16.30 35.72 -42.91
N VAL A 798 -17.45 35.66 -42.22
CA VAL A 798 -18.58 34.82 -42.61
C VAL A 798 -19.22 35.33 -43.89
N LYS A 799 -18.97 34.65 -45.02
CA LYS A 799 -19.75 34.84 -46.26
C LYS A 799 -21.17 34.27 -46.07
N LYS A 800 -22.14 35.13 -45.76
CA LYS A 800 -23.57 34.80 -45.92
C LYS A 800 -24.01 35.04 -47.36
N LEU A 801 -24.72 34.07 -47.91
CA LEU A 801 -25.76 34.33 -48.93
C LEU A 801 -27.13 34.29 -48.23
N PHE A 802 -28.05 35.09 -48.75
CA PHE A 802 -29.41 35.35 -48.23
C PHE A 802 -30.46 34.58 -49.07
N PRO A 803 -31.79 34.58 -48.76
CA PRO A 803 -32.52 35.37 -47.76
C PRO A 803 -33.48 34.59 -46.83
N LYS A 804 -34.25 35.37 -46.04
CA LYS A 804 -35.36 35.02 -45.13
C LYS A 804 -36.61 34.56 -45.94
N SER A 805 -37.71 34.03 -45.38
CA SER A 805 -38.21 33.90 -43.99
C SER A 805 -38.96 32.54 -43.82
N THR A 806 -39.76 32.17 -42.80
CA THR A 806 -40.49 32.88 -41.72
C THR A 806 -40.69 31.94 -40.49
N GLY A 807 -41.73 32.13 -39.67
CA GLY A 807 -42.22 31.23 -38.61
C GLY A 807 -43.75 31.32 -38.48
N PRO A 808 -44.39 30.83 -37.39
CA PRO A 808 -43.79 30.30 -36.15
C PRO A 808 -44.42 28.98 -35.61
N ASP A 809 -43.89 28.54 -34.45
CA ASP A 809 -44.55 27.86 -33.32
C ASP A 809 -44.99 26.37 -33.27
N THR A 810 -44.85 25.87 -32.02
CA THR A 810 -45.50 24.74 -31.29
C THR A 810 -45.14 23.25 -31.48
N SER A 811 -45.08 22.60 -30.31
CA SER A 811 -45.24 21.16 -29.98
C SER A 811 -44.24 20.13 -30.54
N LYS A 812 -43.62 19.37 -29.62
CA LYS A 812 -42.90 18.11 -29.88
C LYS A 812 -43.79 16.93 -29.49
N GLU A 813 -43.70 15.82 -30.22
CA GLU A 813 -44.11 14.51 -29.70
C GLU A 813 -43.34 13.33 -30.35
N ALA A 814 -43.41 12.17 -29.70
CA ALA A 814 -43.09 10.79 -30.11
C ALA A 814 -42.20 10.46 -31.35
N ALA A 815 -41.04 9.86 -31.05
CA ALA A 815 -40.66 8.48 -31.39
C ALA A 815 -40.63 7.91 -32.85
N ILE A 816 -39.42 7.43 -33.20
CA ILE A 816 -39.11 6.14 -33.89
C ILE A 816 -39.35 6.00 -35.42
N SER A 817 -38.21 6.01 -36.13
CA SER A 817 -37.79 5.12 -37.23
C SER A 817 -38.74 4.78 -38.40
N GLU A 818 -38.42 5.39 -39.55
CA GLU A 818 -38.70 4.93 -40.92
C GLU A 818 -37.33 4.54 -41.55
N LEU A 819 -37.14 3.63 -42.51
CA LEU A 819 -37.96 3.20 -43.66
C LEU A 819 -37.87 1.69 -43.95
N THR A 820 -38.86 1.17 -44.69
CA THR A 820 -38.88 -0.19 -45.26
C THR A 820 -38.96 -0.16 -46.79
N SER A 821 -38.44 -1.20 -47.45
CA SER A 821 -38.78 -1.64 -48.81
C SER A 821 -38.24 -3.08 -48.98
N SER A 822 -38.88 -4.06 -49.64
CA SER A 822 -40.23 -4.19 -50.23
C SER A 822 -40.58 -5.73 -50.26
N LEU A 823 -41.67 -6.29 -50.80
CA LEU A 823 -42.73 -5.78 -51.69
C LEU A 823 -44.10 -6.41 -51.31
N GLU A 824 -44.79 -7.17 -52.18
CA GLU A 824 -46.19 -7.65 -52.01
C GLU A 824 -46.33 -9.19 -51.91
N GLY A 825 -47.49 -9.68 -51.42
CA GLY A 825 -47.86 -11.11 -51.27
C GLY A 825 -48.83 -11.61 -52.38
N PRO A 826 -49.92 -12.38 -52.09
CA PRO A 826 -50.35 -13.00 -50.82
C PRO A 826 -51.01 -14.44 -50.95
N LEU A 827 -51.60 -14.96 -49.84
CA LEU A 827 -52.78 -15.88 -49.71
C LEU A 827 -52.66 -17.33 -49.14
N LYS A 828 -53.30 -17.52 -47.97
CA LYS A 828 -54.21 -18.62 -47.52
C LYS A 828 -53.72 -20.08 -47.24
N ARG A 829 -53.94 -20.48 -45.96
CA ARG A 829 -54.50 -21.78 -45.41
C ARG A 829 -53.84 -23.13 -45.86
N THR A 830 -53.68 -24.18 -45.04
CA THR A 830 -54.55 -24.72 -43.96
C THR A 830 -53.78 -25.69 -43.03
N ILE A 831 -54.29 -25.94 -41.82
CA ILE A 831 -53.89 -26.98 -40.81
C ILE A 831 -54.57 -28.33 -41.22
N PRO A 832 -53.99 -29.58 -41.12
CA PRO A 832 -53.88 -30.30 -39.83
C PRO A 832 -52.96 -31.57 -39.63
N LYS A 833 -52.75 -31.92 -38.34
CA LYS A 833 -52.55 -33.28 -37.73
C LYS A 833 -51.25 -34.09 -38.07
N SER A 834 -50.89 -35.19 -37.38
CA SER A 834 -50.93 -35.62 -35.94
C SER A 834 -50.60 -37.14 -35.79
N VAL A 835 -49.45 -37.52 -35.18
CA VAL A 835 -49.04 -38.85 -34.62
C VAL A 835 -47.82 -38.59 -33.69
N LYS A 836 -47.56 -39.10 -32.47
CA LYS A 836 -48.23 -39.94 -31.42
C LYS A 836 -48.03 -41.48 -31.38
N ALA A 837 -47.40 -41.95 -30.28
CA ALA A 837 -47.56 -43.21 -29.51
C ALA A 837 -46.36 -44.20 -29.43
N GLY A 838 -46.26 -44.93 -28.30
CA GLY A 838 -45.22 -45.94 -27.95
C GLY A 838 -43.97 -45.33 -27.28
N GLN A 839 -43.63 -45.48 -26.00
CA GLN A 839 -44.15 -46.23 -24.84
C GLN A 839 -43.85 -47.74 -24.74
N GLU A 840 -42.83 -48.10 -23.94
CA GLU A 840 -42.68 -49.27 -23.03
C GLU A 840 -41.20 -49.43 -22.57
N ALA A 841 -40.81 -50.23 -21.56
CA ALA A 841 -41.08 -50.18 -20.11
C ALA A 841 -40.27 -51.27 -19.36
N GLY A 842 -39.69 -50.99 -18.17
CA GLY A 842 -39.04 -51.98 -17.29
C GLY A 842 -37.92 -51.38 -16.39
N LYS A 843 -38.17 -51.10 -15.10
CA LYS A 843 -38.08 -51.99 -13.90
C LYS A 843 -36.64 -52.19 -13.38
N ALA A 844 -36.35 -52.16 -12.06
CA ALA A 844 -37.10 -51.77 -10.84
C ALA A 844 -36.14 -51.72 -9.61
N ILE A 845 -36.69 -51.53 -8.39
CA ILE A 845 -36.03 -51.46 -7.04
C ILE A 845 -35.44 -50.06 -6.77
N GLN A 846 -35.91 -49.19 -5.84
CA GLN A 846 -36.62 -49.25 -4.53
C GLN A 846 -35.78 -49.59 -3.29
N GLU A 847 -35.57 -48.56 -2.46
CA GLU A 847 -35.58 -48.61 -0.98
C GLU A 847 -36.20 -47.28 -0.46
N GLU A 848 -36.55 -47.17 0.83
CA GLU A 848 -37.68 -46.35 1.29
C GLU A 848 -37.36 -44.93 1.84
N ASP A 849 -38.31 -44.01 1.69
CA ASP A 849 -38.26 -42.63 2.18
C ASP A 849 -38.68 -42.47 3.66
N GLY A 850 -38.02 -41.55 4.37
CA GLY A 850 -38.49 -40.99 5.65
C GLY A 850 -39.18 -39.64 5.42
N ALA A 851 -40.49 -39.56 5.62
CA ALA A 851 -41.32 -38.45 5.12
C ALA A 851 -41.16 -37.10 5.87
N GLY A 852 -41.20 -36.00 5.10
CA GLY A 852 -41.32 -34.62 5.59
C GLY A 852 -41.32 -33.60 4.43
N ASP A 853 -42.45 -32.89 4.26
CA ASP A 853 -42.71 -31.84 3.26
C ASP A 853 -42.36 -32.15 1.79
N ASP A 854 -43.31 -32.78 1.09
CA ASP A 854 -43.47 -32.71 -0.36
C ASP A 854 -44.75 -31.92 -0.72
N GLU A 855 -44.61 -30.59 -0.86
CA GLU A 855 -45.39 -29.88 -1.87
C GLU A 855 -44.62 -29.95 -3.21
N PRO A 856 -45.31 -30.06 -4.36
CA PRO A 856 -44.65 -30.02 -5.65
C PRO A 856 -44.02 -28.64 -5.91
N GLU A 857 -42.76 -28.62 -6.33
CA GLU A 857 -42.19 -27.43 -6.97
C GLU A 857 -42.77 -27.31 -8.40
N ASP A 858 -43.99 -26.80 -8.52
CA ASP A 858 -44.58 -26.49 -9.83
C ASP A 858 -43.71 -25.45 -10.56
N ASP A 859 -43.32 -25.78 -11.80
CA ASP A 859 -42.64 -24.86 -12.71
C ASP A 859 -43.62 -24.05 -13.57
N GLU A 860 -44.93 -24.05 -13.25
CA GLU A 860 -45.93 -23.26 -13.96
C GLU A 860 -45.55 -21.78 -14.01
N GLY A 861 -45.46 -21.23 -15.22
CA GLY A 861 -45.10 -19.83 -15.47
C GLY A 861 -43.60 -19.52 -15.48
N ARG A 862 -42.70 -20.49 -15.31
CA ARG A 862 -41.24 -20.28 -15.42
C ARG A 862 -40.72 -20.51 -16.83
N THR A 863 -39.78 -19.67 -17.26
CA THR A 863 -38.98 -19.91 -18.48
C THR A 863 -37.92 -20.97 -18.17
N VAL A 864 -38.12 -22.18 -18.70
CA VAL A 864 -37.23 -23.32 -18.52
C VAL A 864 -36.47 -23.62 -19.83
N PHE A 865 -35.18 -23.92 -19.72
CA PHE A 865 -34.31 -24.36 -20.81
C PHE A 865 -33.58 -25.66 -20.42
N PRO A 866 -33.28 -26.56 -21.37
CA PRO A 866 -32.49 -27.77 -21.08
C PRO A 866 -31.11 -27.43 -20.52
N TYR A 867 -30.61 -28.25 -19.61
CA TYR A 867 -29.27 -28.13 -19.01
C TYR A 867 -28.16 -27.85 -20.04
N GLU A 868 -28.19 -28.51 -21.20
CA GLU A 868 -27.18 -28.38 -22.27
C GLU A 868 -27.12 -26.96 -22.88
N ARG A 869 -28.19 -26.16 -22.75
CA ARG A 869 -28.25 -24.74 -23.16
C ARG A 869 -27.88 -23.77 -22.04
N LEU A 870 -27.68 -24.27 -20.82
CA LEU A 870 -27.40 -23.48 -19.61
C LEU A 870 -25.97 -23.66 -19.09
N VAL A 871 -25.17 -24.60 -19.61
CA VAL A 871 -23.75 -24.71 -19.25
C VAL A 871 -22.90 -23.59 -19.86
N THR A 872 -21.83 -23.19 -19.16
CA THR A 872 -20.83 -22.17 -19.59
C THR A 872 -20.12 -22.51 -20.90
N THR A 873 -20.20 -23.77 -21.33
CA THR A 873 -19.52 -24.36 -22.48
C THR A 873 -20.44 -24.61 -23.69
N SER A 874 -21.71 -24.20 -23.63
CA SER A 874 -22.72 -24.52 -24.64
C SER A 874 -22.44 -23.85 -26.00
N GLU A 875 -22.58 -24.61 -27.09
CA GLU A 875 -22.51 -24.11 -28.47
C GLU A 875 -23.83 -23.46 -28.95
N ASP A 876 -24.95 -23.71 -28.26
CA ASP A 876 -26.27 -23.12 -28.51
C ASP A 876 -26.89 -22.63 -27.18
N PRO A 877 -26.32 -21.59 -26.54
CA PRO A 877 -26.77 -21.11 -25.23
C PRO A 877 -28.21 -20.56 -25.29
N ALA A 878 -28.93 -20.61 -24.18
CA ALA A 878 -30.27 -20.04 -24.09
C ALA A 878 -30.24 -18.49 -24.20
N PRO A 879 -31.12 -17.85 -25.00
CA PRO A 879 -31.19 -16.40 -25.11
C PRO A 879 -31.80 -15.76 -23.86
N ASP A 880 -31.43 -14.50 -23.60
CA ASP A 880 -32.02 -13.61 -22.59
C ASP A 880 -32.03 -14.14 -21.13
N ILE A 881 -31.05 -14.99 -20.77
CA ILE A 881 -30.85 -15.50 -19.40
C ILE A 881 -29.91 -14.63 -18.54
N ASP A 882 -30.14 -14.59 -17.23
CA ASP A 882 -29.14 -14.14 -16.25
C ASP A 882 -28.01 -15.17 -16.13
N ILE A 883 -26.87 -14.88 -16.73
CA ILE A 883 -25.66 -15.72 -16.71
C ILE A 883 -25.06 -15.94 -15.32
N THR A 884 -25.48 -15.19 -14.28
CA THR A 884 -25.05 -15.37 -12.89
C THR A 884 -25.98 -16.30 -12.09
N GLN A 885 -27.17 -16.57 -12.62
CA GLN A 885 -28.24 -17.34 -11.99
C GLN A 885 -28.80 -18.44 -12.92
N ARG A 886 -27.95 -19.05 -13.77
CA ARG A 886 -28.39 -20.04 -14.78
C ARG A 886 -29.21 -21.21 -14.22
N GLU A 887 -29.08 -21.52 -12.93
CA GLU A 887 -29.85 -22.56 -12.25
C GLU A 887 -31.34 -22.24 -12.06
N ILE A 888 -31.78 -20.97 -12.14
CA ILE A 888 -33.23 -20.65 -12.07
C ILE A 888 -34.00 -21.13 -13.31
N TYR A 889 -33.29 -21.38 -14.42
CA TYR A 889 -33.85 -21.76 -15.71
C TYR A 889 -33.90 -23.27 -15.96
N LEU A 890 -33.40 -24.10 -15.04
CA LEU A 890 -33.61 -25.55 -15.09
C LEU A 890 -35.05 -25.90 -14.69
N SER A 891 -35.58 -27.04 -15.13
CA SER A 891 -36.77 -27.63 -14.51
C SER A 891 -36.49 -28.07 -13.07
N ALA A 892 -37.52 -28.26 -12.24
CA ALA A 892 -37.41 -28.80 -10.89
C ALA A 892 -36.80 -30.21 -10.88
N ALA A 893 -37.04 -30.97 -11.96
CA ALA A 893 -36.47 -32.29 -12.17
C ALA A 893 -34.96 -32.22 -12.48
N GLU A 894 -34.55 -31.47 -13.51
CA GLU A 894 -33.13 -31.29 -13.85
C GLU A 894 -32.35 -30.62 -12.72
N PHE A 895 -32.94 -29.65 -12.01
CA PHE A 895 -32.32 -29.04 -10.85
C PHE A 895 -32.01 -30.09 -9.78
N ARG A 896 -32.99 -30.94 -9.44
CA ARG A 896 -32.79 -32.03 -8.46
C ARG A 896 -31.76 -33.05 -8.96
N GLU A 897 -31.75 -33.36 -10.26
CA GLU A 897 -30.79 -34.29 -10.87
C GLU A 897 -29.35 -33.76 -10.87
N LYS A 898 -29.11 -32.53 -11.35
CA LYS A 898 -27.76 -31.97 -11.49
C LYS A 898 -27.21 -31.42 -10.16
N ILE A 899 -28.02 -30.72 -9.36
CA ILE A 899 -27.58 -30.10 -8.09
C ILE A 899 -27.71 -31.06 -6.90
N GLY A 900 -28.47 -32.15 -7.04
CA GLY A 900 -28.62 -33.19 -6.01
C GLY A 900 -29.53 -32.84 -4.83
N MET A 901 -30.34 -31.77 -4.93
CA MET A 901 -31.26 -31.33 -3.87
C MET A 901 -32.43 -30.47 -4.39
N LYS A 902 -33.49 -30.28 -3.60
CA LYS A 902 -34.60 -29.34 -3.88
C LYS A 902 -34.08 -27.89 -3.94
N ARG A 903 -34.70 -26.99 -4.74
CA ARG A 903 -34.27 -25.58 -4.85
C ARG A 903 -34.34 -24.86 -3.50
N THR A 904 -35.37 -25.19 -2.71
CA THR A 904 -35.60 -24.66 -1.35
C THR A 904 -34.50 -25.04 -0.35
N ALA A 905 -33.75 -26.12 -0.58
CA ALA A 905 -32.58 -26.49 0.21
C ALA A 905 -31.32 -25.75 -0.29
N PHE A 906 -31.13 -25.69 -1.61
CA PHE A 906 -30.00 -24.99 -2.25
C PHE A 906 -29.92 -23.51 -1.85
N TYR A 907 -31.04 -22.77 -1.94
CA TYR A 907 -31.04 -21.33 -1.60
C TYR A 907 -30.86 -21.03 -0.09
N LYS A 908 -30.98 -22.04 0.79
CA LYS A 908 -30.61 -21.92 2.22
C LYS A 908 -29.10 -22.07 2.47
N LEU A 909 -28.32 -22.51 1.47
CA LEU A 909 -26.87 -22.63 1.59
C LEU A 909 -26.19 -21.25 1.46
N PRO A 910 -25.02 -21.01 2.10
CA PRO A 910 -24.22 -19.81 1.86
C PRO A 910 -23.83 -19.65 0.38
N LYS A 911 -23.77 -18.41 -0.12
CA LYS A 911 -23.49 -18.12 -1.55
C LYS A 911 -22.24 -18.82 -2.10
N TRP A 912 -21.17 -18.96 -1.32
CA TRP A 912 -19.96 -19.68 -1.75
C TRP A 912 -20.20 -21.16 -2.02
N LYS A 913 -21.09 -21.81 -1.24
CA LYS A 913 -21.46 -23.22 -1.37
C LYS A 913 -22.46 -23.41 -2.53
N GLN A 914 -23.37 -22.46 -2.73
CA GLN A 914 -24.20 -22.38 -3.94
C GLN A 914 -23.30 -22.33 -5.19
N ASN A 915 -22.40 -21.35 -5.27
CA ASN A 915 -21.50 -21.19 -6.43
C ASN A 915 -20.62 -22.42 -6.66
N LYS A 916 -20.07 -23.04 -5.60
CA LYS A 916 -19.30 -24.30 -5.73
C LYS A 916 -20.13 -25.42 -6.37
N LEU A 917 -21.40 -25.55 -6.01
CA LEU A 917 -22.31 -26.52 -6.63
C LEU A 917 -22.62 -26.15 -8.09
N LYS A 918 -22.92 -24.88 -8.39
CA LYS A 918 -23.16 -24.40 -9.76
C LYS A 918 -21.95 -24.67 -10.67
N SER A 919 -20.73 -24.34 -10.26
CA SER A 919 -19.52 -24.56 -11.06
C SER A 919 -19.18 -26.03 -11.25
N ALA A 920 -19.50 -26.90 -10.28
CA ALA A 920 -19.35 -28.35 -10.43
C ALA A 920 -20.23 -28.93 -11.56
N VAL A 921 -21.35 -28.27 -11.89
CA VAL A 921 -22.21 -28.57 -13.04
C VAL A 921 -22.16 -27.49 -14.13
N GLN A 922 -21.07 -26.73 -14.22
CA GLN A 922 -20.80 -25.73 -15.27
C GLN A 922 -21.87 -24.62 -15.43
N LEU A 923 -22.72 -24.36 -14.43
CA LEU A 923 -23.74 -23.29 -14.48
C LEU A 923 -23.21 -21.90 -14.04
N PHE A 924 -22.05 -21.86 -13.38
CA PHE A 924 -21.37 -20.65 -12.89
C PHE A 924 -19.87 -20.71 -13.21
#